data_AF-A0A2T9YTF1-F1
#
_entry.id   AF-A0A2T9YTF1-F1
#
_cell.length_a   1.000
_cell.length_b   1.000
_cell.length_c   1.000
_cell.angle_alpha   90.00
_cell.angle_beta   90.00
_cell.angle_gamma   90.00
#
_symmetry.space_group_name_H-M   'P 1'
#
loop_
_entity.id
_entity.type
_entity.pdbx_description
1 polymer ?
#
loop_
_entity_poly.entity_id
_entity_poly.type
_entity_poly.pdbx_seq_one_letter_code
_entity_poly.pdbx_strand_id
1 'polypeptide(L)'
;MKLLKRYIEKDRSGNIKLLPEDAEDLWHIYNLIIKGDKIEASTIRGVKNESSTGSVSNERVRIRLTISVEEIFFDVQGGVLNIKGKNVVQNQYVQVGQYHTLDLELHQPFSIYKTEWDSISLKRVTDACDITKQADVAAIVMQEGLANVCLLTQYMTVVRQRIEVPIPRKRKGSATLHDKGMANFFEKVYTAIKTHVDFSVIKAIIVGSPGFVKDQFMEYLWATAIKTDEKKLLENRPKFIQIHTTSGHKGALEEILKDPTVKTKLANTKATAEVVSLDSFYEMMNKDPSRAYYGFKHVSKAAELGAVGTLMISDQLFRSPEPNKRRQYIKLVELVSKNRANVIIFSSLHVSGEQLNQLTVSKLHCAEPPSLAHKIDSYTVFPKNYSDEKKPSDQPINSQDQQELPTDNKVDKKASPNLSFGVGLSKSGLASKILSETTGIPNEDQKSSETPTAPEDGQSGKPMTAAEKRRARRMRANLPRTKEKSTSSKFATWGIIFGLSIGALGYFGQPYDKEETERGLVDNDGDNAVIQMFKRIYNRTKESSRFFIEPPSRKLLPDITDGSAPYTLVVALDDLLIKTTWDKEHGWRIAKRPYLDKFLSYMSSMYEVVIFSDQPSFTSDPILEKIDPYGYAPYRLSKEHTRYIDGRNVKDLEFLNRDLNKVILLDISPDQYTLQPENTINTPPFEANPNDDWLNRAIPFFEYLFMLEPKDVREVLKVYQGKNMVEEYSKWENDIVKSLRDEWEAKQEKKKEFESTIVGYISSILFGSGVGGSGNQPPVPQFIQNRENMRANFEIQHKKMIDIIKEERRKFDEEQQKAIKNSTVWDMAQAVVNQDTPSKAV
;
A
#
# COMPACT_ATOMS: atom_id res chain seq x y z
N MET A 1 -25.65 -30.64 14.82
CA MET A 1 -26.74 -30.60 13.82
C MET A 1 -27.17 -31.99 13.41
N LYS A 2 -28.48 -32.20 13.20
CA LYS A 2 -28.99 -33.48 12.68
C LYS A 2 -29.53 -33.38 11.26
N LEU A 3 -29.00 -34.22 10.37
CA LEU A 3 -29.48 -34.40 9.00
C LEU A 3 -30.75 -35.27 9.00
N LEU A 4 -31.88 -34.74 8.54
CA LEU A 4 -33.16 -35.46 8.51
C LEU A 4 -33.47 -36.08 7.15
N LYS A 5 -33.25 -35.32 6.06
CA LYS A 5 -33.41 -35.80 4.67
C LYS A 5 -32.39 -35.13 3.77
N ARG A 6 -31.88 -35.87 2.79
CA ARG A 6 -30.97 -35.38 1.73
C ARG A 6 -31.49 -35.88 0.39
N TYR A 7 -31.85 -34.97 -0.49
CA TYR A 7 -32.26 -35.26 -1.86
C TYR A 7 -31.44 -34.38 -2.80
N ILE A 8 -30.51 -34.98 -3.54
CA ILE A 8 -29.64 -34.28 -4.49
C ILE A 8 -29.70 -35.05 -5.80
N GLU A 9 -29.99 -34.33 -6.87
CA GLU A 9 -30.12 -34.87 -8.22
C GLU A 9 -28.76 -34.92 -8.92
N LYS A 10 -28.69 -35.54 -10.10
CA LYS A 10 -27.43 -35.67 -10.86
C LYS A 10 -26.83 -34.31 -11.23
N ASP A 11 -27.68 -33.31 -11.42
CA ASP A 11 -27.31 -31.94 -11.82
C ASP A 11 -26.83 -31.07 -10.63
N ARG A 12 -26.59 -31.69 -9.47
CA ARG A 12 -26.24 -31.04 -8.18
C ARG A 12 -27.33 -30.13 -7.60
N SER A 13 -28.47 -29.95 -8.27
CA SER A 13 -29.71 -29.41 -7.70
C SER A 13 -30.20 -30.30 -6.54
N GLY A 14 -30.90 -29.71 -5.57
CA GLY A 14 -31.50 -30.53 -4.51
C GLY A 14 -31.97 -29.78 -3.28
N ASN A 15 -32.56 -30.54 -2.37
CA ASN A 15 -32.93 -30.07 -1.04
C ASN A 15 -32.28 -30.89 0.08
N ILE A 16 -32.02 -30.23 1.19
CA ILE A 16 -31.55 -30.85 2.42
C ILE A 16 -32.41 -30.34 3.57
N LYS A 17 -32.98 -31.27 4.35
CA LYS A 17 -33.75 -30.98 5.56
C LYS A 17 -32.88 -31.22 6.78
N LEU A 18 -32.70 -30.17 7.57
CA LEU A 18 -31.79 -30.10 8.70
C LEU A 18 -32.55 -29.75 9.98
N LEU A 19 -32.00 -30.16 11.11
CA LEU A 19 -32.44 -29.81 12.46
C LEU A 19 -31.23 -29.22 13.20
N PRO A 20 -31.24 -27.92 13.55
CA PRO A 20 -30.22 -27.35 14.42
C PRO A 20 -30.50 -27.82 15.85
N GLU A 21 -29.46 -28.24 16.55
CA GLU A 21 -29.48 -28.66 17.95
C GLU A 21 -28.72 -27.63 18.80
N ASP A 22 -27.59 -27.12 18.30
CA ASP A 22 -26.73 -26.17 19.00
C ASP A 22 -26.60 -24.81 18.30
N ALA A 23 -26.14 -23.79 19.03
CA ALA A 23 -25.85 -22.46 18.47
C ALA A 23 -24.74 -22.49 17.39
N GLU A 24 -23.83 -23.47 17.44
CA GLU A 24 -22.85 -23.73 16.37
C GLU A 24 -23.52 -24.09 15.03
N ASP A 25 -24.61 -24.86 15.09
CA ASP A 25 -25.33 -25.28 13.88
C ASP A 25 -25.88 -24.06 13.13
N LEU A 26 -26.38 -23.06 13.86
CA LEU A 26 -26.85 -21.81 13.27
C LEU A 26 -25.72 -21.05 12.56
N TRP A 27 -24.48 -21.09 13.07
CA TRP A 27 -23.32 -20.58 12.33
C TRP A 27 -23.06 -21.39 11.05
N HIS A 28 -23.07 -22.72 11.12
CA HIS A 28 -22.93 -23.57 9.93
C HIS A 28 -24.01 -23.26 8.88
N ILE A 29 -25.24 -23.06 9.31
CA ILE A 29 -26.40 -22.74 8.47
C ILE A 29 -26.27 -21.34 7.86
N TYR A 30 -25.87 -20.32 8.63
CA TYR A 30 -25.48 -18.99 8.13
C TYR A 30 -24.36 -19.06 7.09
N ASN A 31 -23.54 -20.11 7.11
CA ASN A 31 -22.45 -20.40 6.18
C ASN A 31 -22.83 -21.34 5.03
N LEU A 32 -24.05 -21.87 5.02
CA LEU A 32 -24.62 -22.69 3.94
C LEU A 32 -25.57 -21.88 3.06
N ILE A 33 -26.35 -20.97 3.66
CA ILE A 33 -27.37 -20.18 2.97
C ILE A 33 -26.74 -19.03 2.19
N ILE A 34 -27.25 -18.81 0.97
CA ILE A 34 -26.80 -17.80 0.01
C ILE A 34 -28.02 -17.02 -0.50
N LYS A 35 -27.81 -15.76 -0.90
CA LYS A 35 -28.85 -14.96 -1.59
C LYS A 35 -29.32 -15.68 -2.86
N GLY A 36 -30.64 -15.81 -3.02
CA GLY A 36 -31.27 -16.55 -4.11
C GLY A 36 -31.61 -18.02 -3.82
N ASP A 37 -31.11 -18.59 -2.71
CA ASP A 37 -31.59 -19.89 -2.24
C ASP A 37 -33.06 -19.81 -1.80
N LYS A 38 -33.77 -20.95 -1.79
CA LYS A 38 -35.13 -21.04 -1.21
C LYS A 38 -35.09 -21.80 0.10
N ILE A 39 -35.80 -21.30 1.12
CA ILE A 39 -35.83 -21.88 2.46
C ILE A 39 -37.26 -22.07 2.92
N GLU A 40 -37.55 -23.26 3.43
CA GLU A 40 -38.83 -23.66 3.97
C GLU A 40 -38.72 -23.92 5.49
N ALA A 41 -39.30 -23.05 6.31
CA ALA A 41 -39.35 -23.20 7.77
C ALA A 41 -40.75 -22.90 8.34
N SER A 42 -40.99 -23.27 9.60
CA SER A 42 -42.17 -22.82 10.33
C SER A 42 -41.91 -21.48 11.00
N THR A 43 -42.90 -20.61 11.00
CA THR A 43 -42.85 -19.22 11.51
C THR A 43 -44.23 -18.86 12.09
N ILE A 44 -44.26 -17.91 13.03
CA ILE A 44 -45.51 -17.39 13.61
C ILE A 44 -45.80 -16.03 12.99
N ARG A 45 -47.03 -15.84 12.50
CA ARG A 45 -47.46 -14.58 11.89
C ARG A 45 -48.77 -14.09 12.51
N GLY A 46 -48.84 -12.80 12.81
CA GLY A 46 -50.10 -12.12 13.11
C GLY A 46 -50.94 -11.98 11.86
N VAL A 47 -52.16 -12.51 11.88
CA VAL A 47 -53.15 -12.42 10.81
C VAL A 47 -54.28 -11.54 11.31
N LYS A 48 -54.57 -10.48 10.56
CA LYS A 48 -55.77 -9.66 10.78
C LYS A 48 -56.93 -10.30 10.02
N ASN A 49 -57.94 -10.77 10.75
CA ASN A 49 -59.18 -11.28 10.19
C ASN A 49 -60.26 -10.21 10.39
N GLU A 50 -60.83 -9.72 9.28
CA GLU A 50 -61.97 -8.81 9.30
C GLU A 50 -63.26 -9.64 9.19
N SER A 51 -64.13 -9.53 10.19
CA SER A 51 -65.43 -10.21 10.20
C SER A 51 -66.42 -9.48 9.28
N SER A 52 -67.45 -10.17 8.78
CA SER A 52 -68.50 -9.55 7.94
C SER A 52 -69.28 -8.42 8.65
N THR A 53 -69.20 -8.34 9.98
CA THR A 53 -69.72 -7.27 10.83
C THR A 53 -68.77 -6.07 11.01
N GLY A 54 -67.62 -6.06 10.34
CA GLY A 54 -66.63 -4.96 10.39
C GLY A 54 -65.69 -4.98 11.60
N SER A 55 -65.75 -6.00 12.46
CA SER A 55 -64.83 -6.16 13.58
C SER A 55 -63.50 -6.79 13.13
N VAL A 56 -62.38 -6.13 13.49
CA VAL A 56 -61.02 -6.59 13.20
C VAL A 56 -60.50 -7.41 14.38
N SER A 57 -60.17 -8.68 14.16
CA SER A 57 -59.48 -9.54 15.13
C SER A 57 -58.04 -9.81 14.67
N ASN A 58 -57.13 -10.02 15.62
CA ASN A 58 -55.70 -10.26 15.33
C ASN A 58 -55.27 -11.58 15.98
N GLU A 59 -55.02 -12.59 15.15
CA GLU A 59 -54.72 -13.97 15.58
C GLU A 59 -53.27 -14.33 15.24
N ARG A 60 -52.56 -15.01 16.14
CA ARG A 60 -51.18 -15.46 15.89
C ARG A 60 -51.19 -16.90 15.38
N VAL A 61 -51.05 -17.07 14.06
CA VAL A 61 -51.09 -18.37 13.40
C VAL A 61 -49.67 -18.87 13.12
N ARG A 62 -49.39 -20.15 13.43
CA ARG A 62 -48.15 -20.82 13.03
C ARG A 62 -48.29 -21.37 11.62
N ILE A 63 -47.47 -20.87 10.70
CA ILE A 63 -47.51 -21.18 9.28
C ILE A 63 -46.17 -21.72 8.80
N ARG A 64 -46.16 -22.49 7.71
CA ARG A 64 -44.94 -22.92 7.02
C ARG A 64 -44.79 -22.09 5.75
N LEU A 65 -43.67 -21.42 5.57
CA LEU A 65 -43.42 -20.54 4.42
C LEU A 65 -42.15 -20.95 3.69
N THR A 66 -42.18 -20.81 2.36
CA THR A 66 -41.01 -21.00 1.50
C THR A 66 -40.60 -19.65 0.93
N ILE A 67 -39.54 -19.05 1.47
CA ILE A 67 -39.03 -17.75 1.03
C ILE A 67 -37.82 -17.91 0.10
N SER A 68 -37.67 -16.98 -0.85
CA SER A 68 -36.43 -16.74 -1.59
C SER A 68 -35.57 -15.75 -0.79
N VAL A 69 -34.35 -16.14 -0.43
CA VAL A 69 -33.47 -15.38 0.45
C VAL A 69 -32.92 -14.13 -0.24
N GLU A 70 -33.10 -12.96 0.35
CA GLU A 70 -32.48 -11.70 -0.09
C GLU A 70 -31.40 -11.20 0.89
N GLU A 71 -31.64 -11.37 2.19
CA GLU A 71 -30.75 -10.92 3.26
C GLU A 71 -30.72 -11.93 4.41
N ILE A 72 -29.57 -12.02 5.08
CA ILE A 72 -29.31 -12.98 6.15
C ILE A 72 -28.60 -12.22 7.27
N PHE A 73 -29.16 -12.24 8.47
CA PHE A 73 -28.62 -11.61 9.67
C PHE A 73 -28.34 -12.71 10.70
N PHE A 74 -27.10 -12.80 11.16
CA PHE A 74 -26.68 -13.74 12.19
C PHE A 74 -26.11 -12.97 13.38
N ASP A 75 -26.70 -13.18 14.55
CA ASP A 75 -26.15 -12.68 15.81
C ASP A 75 -25.39 -13.81 16.53
N VAL A 76 -24.09 -13.58 16.73
CA VAL A 76 -23.16 -14.49 17.40
C VAL A 76 -23.43 -14.57 18.91
N GLN A 77 -23.91 -13.49 19.54
CA GLN A 77 -24.13 -13.45 20.98
C GLN A 77 -25.48 -14.04 21.37
N GLY A 78 -26.56 -13.59 20.73
CA GLY A 78 -27.90 -14.15 20.91
C GLY A 78 -28.07 -15.55 20.35
N GLY A 79 -27.23 -15.97 19.40
CA GLY A 79 -27.38 -17.25 18.72
C GLY A 79 -28.64 -17.31 17.88
N VAL A 80 -28.95 -16.22 17.16
CA VAL A 80 -30.19 -16.06 16.39
C VAL A 80 -29.85 -15.84 14.92
N LEU A 81 -30.56 -16.55 14.03
CA LEU A 81 -30.38 -16.47 12.57
C LEU A 81 -31.69 -16.05 11.90
N ASN A 82 -31.74 -14.79 11.45
CA ASN A 82 -32.91 -14.18 10.81
C ASN A 82 -32.68 -14.08 9.30
N ILE A 83 -33.62 -14.61 8.53
CA ILE A 83 -33.51 -14.74 7.08
C ILE A 83 -34.68 -13.98 6.44
N LYS A 84 -34.38 -12.89 5.75
CA LYS A 84 -35.39 -12.02 5.11
C LYS A 84 -35.48 -12.36 3.63
N GLY A 85 -36.71 -12.48 3.14
CA GLY A 85 -36.97 -12.87 1.75
C GLY A 85 -38.40 -12.67 1.30
N LYS A 86 -38.65 -12.92 0.01
CA LYS A 86 -40.00 -12.92 -0.58
C LYS A 86 -40.59 -14.32 -0.56
N ASN A 87 -41.87 -14.45 -0.20
CA ASN A 87 -42.58 -15.73 -0.27
C ASN A 87 -42.73 -16.22 -1.73
N VAL A 88 -42.37 -17.46 -2.01
CA VAL A 88 -42.38 -18.07 -3.36
C VAL A 88 -43.62 -18.94 -3.59
N VAL A 89 -44.16 -19.54 -2.53
CA VAL A 89 -45.28 -20.50 -2.60
C VAL A 89 -46.52 -19.85 -2.00
N GLN A 90 -47.64 -19.90 -2.72
CA GLN A 90 -48.90 -19.33 -2.22
C GLN A 90 -49.33 -20.02 -0.92
N ASN A 91 -49.63 -19.23 0.10
CA ASN A 91 -50.14 -19.71 1.38
C ASN A 91 -51.45 -18.98 1.73
N GLN A 92 -52.31 -19.61 2.54
CA GLN A 92 -53.62 -19.10 2.94
C GLN A 92 -53.56 -17.67 3.51
N TYR A 93 -52.49 -17.36 4.25
CA TYR A 93 -52.32 -16.09 4.97
C TYR A 93 -51.23 -15.17 4.38
N VAL A 94 -50.52 -15.61 3.34
CA VAL A 94 -49.35 -14.91 2.78
C VAL A 94 -49.33 -15.05 1.26
N GLN A 95 -49.47 -13.92 0.58
CA GLN A 95 -49.44 -13.85 -0.88
C GLN A 95 -48.03 -14.14 -1.41
N VAL A 96 -47.95 -14.55 -2.68
CA VAL A 96 -46.67 -14.72 -3.39
C VAL A 96 -46.03 -13.35 -3.58
N GLY A 97 -44.70 -13.27 -3.48
CA GLY A 97 -43.93 -12.03 -3.56
C GLY A 97 -43.93 -11.18 -2.29
N GLN A 98 -44.81 -11.44 -1.32
CA GLN A 98 -44.83 -10.69 -0.06
C GLN A 98 -43.57 -10.98 0.78
N TYR A 99 -42.99 -9.92 1.35
CA TYR A 99 -41.85 -10.02 2.24
C TYR A 99 -42.20 -10.68 3.58
N HIS A 100 -41.28 -11.50 4.08
CA HIS A 100 -41.33 -12.10 5.40
C HIS A 100 -39.91 -12.38 5.92
N THR A 101 -39.75 -12.41 7.25
CA THR A 101 -38.51 -12.82 7.92
C THR A 101 -38.75 -14.17 8.59
N LEU A 102 -37.89 -15.14 8.31
CA LEU A 102 -37.84 -16.42 9.00
C LEU A 102 -36.76 -16.35 10.08
N ASP A 103 -37.17 -16.51 11.32
CA ASP A 103 -36.26 -16.64 12.46
C ASP A 103 -36.05 -18.15 12.70
N LEU A 104 -34.82 -18.64 12.57
CA LEU A 104 -34.53 -20.07 12.76
C LEU A 104 -34.28 -20.39 14.24
N GLU A 105 -35.28 -21.02 14.86
CA GLU A 105 -35.22 -21.52 16.24
C GLU A 105 -34.47 -22.87 16.34
N LEU A 106 -33.78 -23.09 17.47
CA LEU A 106 -33.18 -24.39 17.81
C LEU A 106 -34.25 -25.49 17.92
N HIS A 107 -33.86 -26.71 17.58
CA HIS A 107 -34.72 -27.90 17.50
C HIS A 107 -35.94 -27.77 16.56
N GLN A 108 -35.95 -26.80 15.64
CA GLN A 108 -36.98 -26.70 14.60
C GLN A 108 -36.45 -27.12 13.22
N PRO A 109 -37.09 -28.12 12.55
CA PRO A 109 -36.59 -28.63 11.30
C PRO A 109 -36.98 -27.72 10.12
N PHE A 110 -35.99 -27.33 9.32
CA PHE A 110 -36.15 -26.49 8.13
C PHE A 110 -35.51 -27.16 6.90
N SER A 111 -35.93 -26.76 5.70
CA SER A 111 -35.44 -27.31 4.44
C SER A 111 -34.76 -26.21 3.61
N ILE A 112 -33.52 -26.44 3.18
CA ILE A 112 -32.80 -25.59 2.23
C ILE A 112 -32.93 -26.21 0.83
N TYR A 113 -33.30 -25.40 -0.15
CA TYR A 113 -33.32 -25.75 -1.57
C TYR A 113 -32.29 -24.91 -2.31
N LYS A 114 -31.33 -25.56 -2.98
CA LYS A 114 -30.30 -24.92 -3.79
C LYS A 114 -30.39 -25.35 -5.24
N THR A 115 -30.00 -24.44 -6.13
CA THR A 115 -29.78 -24.73 -7.56
C THR A 115 -28.54 -25.59 -7.79
N GLU A 116 -27.48 -25.38 -7.01
CA GLU A 116 -26.21 -26.11 -7.08
C GLU A 116 -25.69 -26.36 -5.65
N TRP A 117 -25.44 -27.63 -5.29
CA TRP A 117 -24.80 -28.03 -4.04
C TRP A 117 -23.29 -28.23 -4.26
N ASP A 118 -22.49 -27.29 -3.76
CA ASP A 118 -21.03 -27.35 -3.83
C ASP A 118 -20.45 -28.45 -2.93
N SER A 119 -19.30 -29.00 -3.34
CA SER A 119 -18.50 -29.96 -2.55
C SER A 119 -18.18 -29.43 -1.13
N ILE A 120 -17.86 -28.14 -1.03
CA ILE A 120 -17.58 -27.44 0.24
C ILE A 120 -18.85 -27.35 1.11
N SER A 121 -20.01 -27.03 0.54
CA SER A 121 -21.28 -26.98 1.27
C SER A 121 -21.68 -28.36 1.81
N LEU A 122 -21.48 -29.41 1.02
CA LEU A 122 -21.75 -30.78 1.47
C LEU A 122 -20.78 -31.23 2.57
N LYS A 123 -19.49 -30.93 2.44
CA LYS A 123 -18.49 -31.17 3.50
C LYS A 123 -18.87 -30.45 4.79
N ARG A 124 -19.31 -29.19 4.70
CA ARG A 124 -19.79 -28.39 5.84
C ARG A 124 -21.03 -28.97 6.52
N VAL A 125 -21.98 -29.54 5.76
CA VAL A 125 -23.13 -30.27 6.34
C VAL A 125 -22.65 -31.52 7.06
N THR A 126 -21.71 -32.29 6.50
CA THR A 126 -21.18 -33.49 7.18
C THR A 126 -20.36 -33.16 8.42
N ASP A 127 -19.56 -32.08 8.40
CA ASP A 127 -18.77 -31.64 9.56
C ASP A 127 -19.66 -31.16 10.72
N ALA A 128 -20.77 -30.48 10.42
CA ALA A 128 -21.76 -30.04 11.41
C ALA A 128 -22.66 -31.17 11.96
N CYS A 129 -22.67 -32.33 11.31
CA CYS A 129 -23.38 -33.53 11.78
C CYS A 129 -22.50 -34.49 12.60
N ASP A 130 -21.23 -34.17 12.78
CA ASP A 130 -20.27 -35.01 13.49
C ASP A 130 -20.16 -34.60 14.97
N ILE A 131 -20.91 -35.32 15.80
CA ILE A 131 -20.98 -35.10 17.26
C ILE A 131 -19.58 -35.20 17.91
N THR A 132 -18.63 -35.96 17.34
CA THR A 132 -17.30 -36.14 17.92
C THR A 132 -16.45 -34.87 17.93
N LYS A 133 -16.82 -33.87 17.12
CA LYS A 133 -16.13 -32.58 17.00
C LYS A 133 -16.60 -31.53 18.02
N GLN A 134 -17.77 -31.70 18.64
CA GLN A 134 -18.29 -30.73 19.61
C GLN A 134 -17.58 -30.85 20.95
N ALA A 135 -16.56 -30.00 21.19
CA ALA A 135 -15.95 -29.86 22.51
C ALA A 135 -14.98 -28.67 22.56
N ASP A 136 -15.42 -27.65 23.28
CA ASP A 136 -14.95 -26.27 23.16
C ASP A 136 -14.33 -25.80 24.48
N VAL A 137 -13.40 -24.85 24.38
CA VAL A 137 -12.51 -24.45 25.48
C VAL A 137 -13.02 -23.15 26.08
N ALA A 138 -13.10 -23.04 27.41
CA ALA A 138 -13.27 -21.73 28.03
C ALA A 138 -11.91 -21.03 28.14
N ALA A 139 -11.84 -19.76 27.75
CA ALA A 139 -10.67 -18.92 27.95
C ALA A 139 -11.09 -17.63 28.65
N ILE A 140 -10.45 -17.37 29.79
CA ILE A 140 -10.68 -16.20 30.63
C ILE A 140 -9.41 -15.37 30.55
N VAL A 141 -9.46 -14.27 29.79
CA VAL A 141 -8.34 -13.34 29.68
C VAL A 141 -8.60 -12.16 30.61
N MET A 142 -7.65 -11.80 31.46
CA MET A 142 -7.81 -10.74 32.45
C MET A 142 -6.58 -9.87 32.60
N GLN A 143 -6.80 -8.63 32.99
CA GLN A 143 -5.83 -7.65 33.48
C GLN A 143 -6.48 -6.87 34.64
N GLU A 144 -5.74 -6.02 35.33
CA GLU A 144 -6.30 -5.20 36.41
C GLU A 144 -7.47 -4.34 35.88
N GLY A 145 -8.69 -4.64 36.34
CA GLY A 145 -9.91 -3.92 35.99
C GLY A 145 -10.61 -4.32 34.68
N LEU A 146 -10.08 -5.29 33.92
CA LEU A 146 -10.76 -5.79 32.71
C LEU A 146 -10.59 -7.32 32.59
N ALA A 147 -11.70 -8.04 32.44
CA ALA A 147 -11.71 -9.46 32.10
C ALA A 147 -12.70 -9.78 30.98
N ASN A 148 -12.33 -10.73 30.13
CA ASN A 148 -13.18 -11.27 29.07
C ASN A 148 -13.34 -12.78 29.29
N VAL A 149 -14.58 -13.21 29.49
CA VAL A 149 -14.95 -14.64 29.56
C VAL A 149 -15.37 -15.07 28.15
N CYS A 150 -14.55 -15.89 27.52
CA CYS A 150 -14.71 -16.35 26.15
C CYS A 150 -14.94 -17.85 26.11
N LEU A 151 -15.81 -18.31 25.21
CA LEU A 151 -15.89 -19.69 24.78
C LEU A 151 -15.26 -19.79 23.39
N LEU A 152 -14.20 -20.58 23.28
CA LEU A 152 -13.47 -20.89 22.05
C LEU A 152 -14.05 -22.20 21.49
N THR A 153 -14.94 -22.07 20.52
CA THR A 153 -15.44 -23.24 19.78
C THR A 153 -14.54 -23.58 18.60
N GLN A 154 -14.78 -24.73 17.95
CA GLN A 154 -14.06 -25.11 16.73
C GLN A 154 -14.12 -24.06 15.60
N TYR A 155 -15.16 -23.23 15.59
CA TYR A 155 -15.47 -22.31 14.49
C TYR A 155 -15.66 -20.86 14.92
N MET A 156 -15.84 -20.54 16.20
CA MET A 156 -16.02 -19.14 16.62
C MET A 156 -15.49 -18.86 18.03
N THR A 157 -15.10 -17.62 18.24
CA THR A 157 -14.72 -17.10 19.56
C THR A 157 -15.86 -16.25 20.11
N VAL A 158 -16.70 -16.83 20.98
CA VAL A 158 -17.84 -16.13 21.59
C VAL A 158 -17.39 -15.47 22.89
N VAL A 159 -17.32 -14.14 22.92
CA VAL A 159 -17.19 -13.39 24.17
C VAL A 159 -18.56 -13.41 24.86
N ARG A 160 -18.69 -14.18 25.94
CA ARG A 160 -19.95 -14.32 26.71
C ARG A 160 -20.17 -13.13 27.63
N GLN A 161 -19.11 -12.66 28.29
CA GLN A 161 -19.18 -11.49 29.16
C GLN A 161 -17.85 -10.73 29.15
N ARG A 162 -17.93 -9.41 28.93
CA ARG A 162 -16.86 -8.45 29.20
C ARG A 162 -17.15 -7.79 30.55
N ILE A 163 -16.17 -7.83 31.44
CA ILE A 163 -16.25 -7.31 32.79
C ILE A 163 -15.25 -6.16 32.88
N GLU A 164 -15.74 -4.97 33.15
CA GLU A 164 -14.91 -3.77 33.29
C GLU A 164 -15.21 -3.12 34.64
N VAL A 165 -14.16 -2.91 35.44
CA VAL A 165 -14.23 -2.37 36.79
C VAL A 165 -13.09 -1.36 36.95
N PRO A 166 -13.35 -0.08 37.19
CA PRO A 166 -12.28 0.90 37.41
C PRO A 166 -11.62 0.65 38.77
N ILE A 167 -10.39 0.11 38.77
CA ILE A 167 -9.64 -0.20 39.99
C ILE A 167 -8.77 1.01 40.38
N PRO A 168 -8.91 1.58 41.59
CA PRO A 168 -8.09 2.72 42.02
C PRO A 168 -6.61 2.32 42.19
N ARG A 169 -5.69 3.06 41.56
CA ARG A 169 -4.24 2.85 41.73
C ARG A 169 -3.82 2.96 43.21
N LYS A 170 -2.89 2.11 43.64
CA LYS A 170 -2.31 2.13 45.00
C LYS A 170 -1.70 3.50 45.31
N ARG A 171 -2.06 4.10 46.45
CA ARG A 171 -1.51 5.38 46.92
C ARG A 171 -0.62 5.16 48.15
N LYS A 172 0.42 5.97 48.29
CA LYS A 172 1.32 5.94 49.46
C LYS A 172 0.53 6.32 50.71
N GLY A 173 0.23 5.34 51.56
CA GLY A 173 -0.58 5.49 52.79
C GLY A 173 -1.91 4.73 52.81
N SER A 174 -2.43 4.25 51.67
CA SER A 174 -3.61 3.36 51.66
C SER A 174 -3.66 2.47 50.41
N ALA A 175 -3.53 1.15 50.63
CA ALA A 175 -3.76 0.11 49.63
C ALA A 175 -5.17 -0.51 49.72
N THR A 176 -5.88 -0.32 50.84
CA THR A 176 -7.15 -1.03 51.13
C THR A 176 -8.25 -0.78 50.10
N LEU A 177 -8.29 0.42 49.49
CA LEU A 177 -9.22 0.75 48.40
C LEU A 177 -8.91 0.01 47.10
N HIS A 178 -7.63 -0.19 46.79
CA HIS A 178 -7.20 -0.97 45.64
C HIS A 178 -7.61 -2.44 45.83
N ASP A 179 -7.28 -3.00 47.00
CA ASP A 179 -7.48 -4.42 47.28
C ASP A 179 -8.98 -4.78 47.40
N LYS A 180 -9.81 -3.86 47.94
CA LYS A 180 -11.28 -3.97 47.86
C LYS A 180 -11.82 -3.88 46.43
N GLY A 181 -11.18 -3.08 45.57
CA GLY A 181 -11.48 -3.00 44.14
C GLY A 181 -11.18 -4.31 43.41
N MET A 182 -10.00 -4.89 43.66
CA MET A 182 -9.60 -6.21 43.14
C MET A 182 -10.54 -7.33 43.61
N ALA A 183 -10.94 -7.35 44.89
CA ALA A 183 -11.86 -8.36 45.40
C ALA A 183 -13.24 -8.33 44.70
N ASN A 184 -13.82 -7.15 44.50
CA ASN A 184 -15.08 -6.95 43.76
C ASN A 184 -14.93 -7.35 42.27
N PHE A 185 -13.78 -7.03 41.66
CA PHE A 185 -13.47 -7.48 40.30
C PHE A 185 -13.42 -9.02 40.21
N PHE A 186 -12.71 -9.70 41.12
CA PHE A 186 -12.66 -11.16 41.15
C PHE A 186 -14.00 -11.82 41.47
N GLU A 187 -14.83 -11.23 42.32
CA GLU A 187 -16.21 -11.69 42.60
C GLU A 187 -17.09 -11.67 41.32
N LYS A 188 -16.97 -10.61 40.52
CA LYS A 188 -17.66 -10.51 39.22
C LYS A 188 -17.16 -11.55 38.22
N VAL A 189 -15.84 -11.78 38.15
CA VAL A 189 -15.26 -12.83 37.29
C VAL A 189 -15.70 -14.22 37.74
N TYR A 190 -15.73 -14.50 39.06
CA TYR A 190 -16.25 -15.76 39.62
C TYR A 190 -17.70 -16.00 39.21
N THR A 191 -18.56 -14.98 39.38
CA THR A 191 -19.97 -15.04 39.01
C THR A 191 -20.14 -15.30 37.50
N ALA A 192 -19.37 -14.61 36.67
CA ALA A 192 -19.40 -14.79 35.21
C ALA A 192 -19.03 -16.21 34.77
N ILE A 193 -17.99 -16.80 35.38
CA ILE A 193 -17.62 -18.20 35.12
C ILE A 193 -18.78 -19.12 35.50
N LYS A 194 -19.33 -18.97 36.71
CA LYS A 194 -20.46 -19.79 37.19
C LYS A 194 -21.70 -19.69 36.30
N THR A 195 -21.96 -18.54 35.70
CA THR A 195 -23.13 -18.30 34.83
C THR A 195 -22.92 -18.75 33.38
N HIS A 196 -21.70 -18.67 32.84
CA HIS A 196 -21.45 -18.83 31.40
C HIS A 196 -20.58 -20.03 30.99
N VAL A 197 -19.97 -20.75 31.94
CA VAL A 197 -19.06 -21.87 31.70
C VAL A 197 -19.70 -23.17 32.21
N ASP A 198 -20.14 -24.04 31.29
CA ASP A 198 -20.59 -25.39 31.65
C ASP A 198 -19.40 -26.36 31.75
N PHE A 199 -19.04 -26.69 33.00
CA PHE A 199 -17.95 -27.60 33.32
C PHE A 199 -18.15 -29.04 32.80
N SER A 200 -19.37 -29.45 32.45
CA SER A 200 -19.63 -30.79 31.91
C SER A 200 -19.21 -30.93 30.45
N VAL A 201 -19.49 -29.92 29.62
CA VAL A 201 -19.19 -29.89 28.18
C VAL A 201 -17.71 -29.55 27.91
N ILE A 202 -17.13 -28.69 28.73
CA ILE A 202 -15.84 -28.04 28.43
C ILE A 202 -14.65 -28.95 28.79
N LYS A 203 -13.71 -29.11 27.85
CA LYS A 203 -12.48 -29.91 28.02
C LYS A 203 -11.47 -29.27 28.97
N ALA A 204 -11.22 -27.97 28.81
CA ALA A 204 -10.23 -27.21 29.55
C ALA A 204 -10.69 -25.76 29.77
N ILE A 205 -10.21 -25.15 30.85
CA ILE A 205 -10.48 -23.75 31.21
C ILE A 205 -9.13 -23.05 31.32
N ILE A 206 -8.89 -22.07 30.46
CA ILE A 206 -7.65 -21.31 30.41
C ILE A 206 -7.84 -19.99 31.15
N VAL A 207 -6.86 -19.62 31.97
CA VAL A 207 -6.80 -18.34 32.70
C VAL A 207 -5.51 -17.63 32.29
N GLY A 208 -5.65 -16.57 31.48
CA GLY A 208 -4.54 -15.77 30.97
C GLY A 208 -4.49 -14.38 31.60
N SER A 209 -3.30 -13.93 32.01
CA SER A 209 -3.08 -12.54 32.41
C SER A 209 -1.64 -12.07 32.21
N PRO A 210 -1.40 -10.75 32.08
CA PRO A 210 -0.09 -10.16 32.30
C PRO A 210 0.27 -10.20 33.79
N GLY A 211 1.50 -10.62 34.08
CA GLY A 211 1.99 -10.74 35.45
C GLY A 211 1.19 -11.72 36.31
N PHE A 212 0.95 -11.34 37.57
CA PHE A 212 0.48 -12.23 38.65
C PHE A 212 -1.05 -12.24 38.87
N VAL A 213 -1.83 -11.55 38.04
CA VAL A 213 -3.29 -11.36 38.28
C VAL A 213 -4.04 -12.70 38.24
N LYS A 214 -3.71 -13.58 37.29
CA LYS A 214 -4.25 -14.94 37.18
C LYS A 214 -3.98 -15.79 38.41
N ASP A 215 -2.85 -15.59 39.09
CA ASP A 215 -2.43 -16.42 40.22
C ASP A 215 -3.19 -16.00 41.48
N GLN A 216 -3.30 -14.68 41.71
CA GLN A 216 -4.18 -14.11 42.74
C GLN A 216 -5.66 -14.46 42.51
N PHE A 217 -6.13 -14.41 41.26
CA PHE A 217 -7.49 -14.83 40.92
C PHE A 217 -7.72 -16.32 41.19
N MET A 218 -6.77 -17.18 40.82
CA MET A 218 -6.88 -18.63 41.06
C MET A 218 -6.88 -18.96 42.56
N GLU A 219 -6.06 -18.28 43.38
CA GLU A 219 -6.13 -18.41 44.84
C GLU A 219 -7.51 -17.99 45.38
N TYR A 220 -8.01 -16.82 44.95
CA TYR A 220 -9.34 -16.32 45.32
C TYR A 220 -10.47 -17.27 44.88
N LEU A 221 -10.37 -17.84 43.67
CA LEU A 221 -11.32 -18.80 43.10
C LEU A 221 -11.45 -20.04 43.98
N TRP A 222 -10.33 -20.68 44.33
CA TRP A 222 -10.35 -21.89 45.16
C TRP A 222 -10.77 -21.57 46.61
N ALA A 223 -10.30 -20.46 47.17
CA ALA A 223 -10.70 -20.02 48.50
C ALA A 223 -12.21 -19.71 48.59
N THR A 224 -12.81 -19.21 47.52
CA THR A 224 -14.26 -18.93 47.45
C THR A 224 -15.06 -20.21 47.22
N ALA A 225 -14.63 -21.08 46.30
CA ALA A 225 -15.31 -22.35 46.03
C ALA A 225 -15.34 -23.31 47.23
N ILE A 226 -14.31 -23.29 48.09
CA ILE A 226 -14.28 -24.03 49.36
C ILE A 226 -15.27 -23.40 50.37
N LYS A 227 -15.36 -22.06 50.44
CA LYS A 227 -16.31 -21.36 51.32
C LYS A 227 -17.77 -21.57 50.92
N THR A 228 -18.07 -21.75 49.64
CA THR A 228 -19.44 -21.97 49.13
C THR A 228 -19.78 -23.44 48.87
N ASP A 229 -18.89 -24.39 49.21
CA ASP A 229 -18.99 -25.84 48.95
C ASP A 229 -19.42 -26.19 47.51
N GLU A 230 -18.82 -25.51 46.53
CA GLU A 230 -19.29 -25.57 45.14
C GLU A 230 -18.71 -26.80 44.39
N LYS A 231 -19.26 -27.98 44.66
CA LYS A 231 -18.77 -29.29 44.19
C LYS A 231 -18.38 -29.34 42.70
N LYS A 232 -19.22 -28.81 41.82
CA LYS A 232 -18.97 -28.76 40.36
C LYS A 232 -17.63 -28.12 39.98
N LEU A 233 -17.19 -27.11 40.73
CA LEU A 233 -15.96 -26.36 40.46
C LEU A 233 -14.74 -27.06 41.07
N LEU A 234 -14.90 -27.65 42.27
CA LEU A 234 -13.88 -28.43 42.95
C LEU A 234 -13.52 -29.73 42.21
N GLU A 235 -14.52 -30.47 41.70
CA GLU A 235 -14.33 -31.68 40.88
C GLU A 235 -13.57 -31.39 39.58
N ASN A 236 -13.80 -30.22 38.97
CA ASN A 236 -13.21 -29.82 37.70
C ASN A 236 -11.89 -29.03 37.85
N ARG A 237 -11.29 -28.99 39.05
CA ARG A 237 -10.00 -28.35 39.31
C ARG A 237 -8.87 -28.68 38.31
N PRO A 238 -8.63 -29.93 37.88
CA PRO A 238 -7.55 -30.23 36.92
C PRO A 238 -7.80 -29.69 35.49
N LYS A 239 -9.01 -29.22 35.17
CA LYS A 239 -9.30 -28.58 33.88
C LYS A 239 -8.74 -27.16 33.77
N PHE A 240 -8.40 -26.52 34.89
CA PHE A 240 -7.88 -25.15 34.90
C PHE A 240 -6.39 -25.09 34.51
N ILE A 241 -6.03 -24.12 33.67
CA ILE A 241 -4.67 -23.91 33.14
C ILE A 241 -4.31 -22.42 33.28
N GLN A 242 -3.22 -22.10 33.96
CA GLN A 242 -2.70 -20.74 34.07
C GLN A 242 -1.69 -20.46 32.96
N ILE A 243 -1.87 -19.38 32.21
CA ILE A 243 -0.99 -19.00 31.07
C ILE A 243 -0.59 -17.53 31.21
N HIS A 244 0.62 -17.17 30.81
CA HIS A 244 1.00 -15.77 30.73
C HIS A 244 0.38 -15.14 29.47
N THR A 245 -0.14 -13.93 29.56
CA THR A 245 -0.54 -13.15 28.38
C THR A 245 0.00 -11.73 28.42
N THR A 246 0.23 -11.14 27.26
CA THR A 246 0.59 -9.73 27.09
C THR A 246 -0.51 -8.76 27.55
N SER A 247 -1.79 -9.15 27.44
CA SER A 247 -2.92 -8.28 27.82
C SER A 247 -4.16 -9.07 28.27
N GLY A 248 -5.17 -8.35 28.77
CA GLY A 248 -6.50 -8.85 29.13
C GLY A 248 -7.54 -8.83 27.99
N HIS A 249 -7.15 -8.41 26.78
CA HIS A 249 -8.07 -8.22 25.64
C HIS A 249 -8.23 -9.48 24.77
N LYS A 250 -9.25 -9.49 23.89
CA LYS A 250 -9.53 -10.63 22.97
C LYS A 250 -8.30 -11.10 22.18
N GLY A 251 -7.43 -10.17 21.76
CA GLY A 251 -6.21 -10.50 21.00
C GLY A 251 -5.26 -11.47 21.71
N ALA A 252 -5.20 -11.44 23.05
CA ALA A 252 -4.37 -12.36 23.83
C ALA A 252 -4.81 -13.84 23.76
N LEU A 253 -6.00 -14.13 23.22
CA LEU A 253 -6.42 -15.51 22.91
C LEU A 253 -5.53 -16.15 21.84
N GLU A 254 -4.91 -15.36 20.97
CA GLU A 254 -3.93 -15.83 19.99
C GLU A 254 -2.68 -16.38 20.69
N GLU A 255 -2.09 -15.60 21.60
CA GLU A 255 -0.92 -15.97 22.40
C GLU A 255 -1.20 -17.25 23.22
N ILE A 256 -2.39 -17.34 23.82
CA ILE A 256 -2.89 -18.53 24.53
C ILE A 256 -2.90 -19.77 23.64
N LEU A 257 -3.39 -19.67 22.39
CA LEU A 257 -3.48 -20.81 21.48
C LEU A 257 -2.11 -21.20 20.88
N LYS A 258 -1.13 -20.31 20.92
CA LYS A 258 0.25 -20.57 20.48
C LYS A 258 1.06 -21.37 21.52
N ASP A 259 0.70 -21.30 22.79
CA ASP A 259 1.42 -21.94 23.90
C ASP A 259 1.42 -23.50 23.81
N PRO A 260 2.57 -24.17 24.01
CA PRO A 260 2.67 -25.63 23.90
C PRO A 260 1.85 -26.41 24.93
N THR A 261 1.58 -25.85 26.13
CA THR A 261 0.74 -26.53 27.14
C THR A 261 -0.72 -26.59 26.71
N VAL A 262 -1.15 -25.65 25.88
CA VAL A 262 -2.47 -25.62 25.24
C VAL A 262 -2.47 -26.50 23.99
N LYS A 263 -1.48 -26.35 23.09
CA LYS A 263 -1.38 -27.16 21.87
C LYS A 263 -1.40 -28.67 22.16
N THR A 264 -0.74 -29.14 23.22
CA THR A 264 -0.78 -30.55 23.63
C THR A 264 -2.15 -31.02 24.12
N LYS A 265 -2.86 -30.20 24.92
CA LYS A 265 -4.21 -30.52 25.41
C LYS A 265 -5.31 -30.36 24.36
N LEU A 266 -5.07 -29.54 23.33
CA LEU A 266 -6.00 -29.23 22.24
C LEU A 266 -5.61 -29.85 20.89
N ALA A 267 -4.65 -30.80 20.87
CA ALA A 267 -4.07 -31.36 19.64
C ALA A 267 -5.09 -31.92 18.63
N ASN A 268 -6.28 -32.31 19.11
CA ASN A 268 -7.37 -32.87 18.30
C ASN A 268 -8.48 -31.84 17.96
N THR A 269 -8.24 -30.53 18.15
CA THR A 269 -9.21 -29.45 17.88
C THR A 269 -8.85 -28.67 16.62
N LYS A 270 -9.86 -28.39 15.77
CA LYS A 270 -9.70 -27.64 14.51
C LYS A 270 -8.97 -26.29 14.67
N ALA A 271 -9.30 -25.54 15.73
CA ALA A 271 -8.67 -24.27 16.07
C ALA A 271 -7.13 -24.37 16.26
N THR A 272 -6.64 -25.50 16.79
CA THR A 272 -5.19 -25.72 16.98
C THR A 272 -4.50 -25.99 15.64
N ALA A 273 -5.12 -26.75 14.73
CA ALA A 273 -4.60 -26.97 13.39
C ALA A 273 -4.53 -25.65 12.58
N GLU A 274 -5.53 -24.77 12.74
CA GLU A 274 -5.53 -23.42 12.14
C GLU A 274 -4.36 -22.56 12.64
N VAL A 275 -4.15 -22.49 13.96
CA VAL A 275 -3.05 -21.69 14.55
C VAL A 275 -1.68 -22.25 14.18
N VAL A 276 -1.49 -23.58 14.20
CA VAL A 276 -0.23 -24.21 13.78
C VAL A 276 0.08 -23.94 12.30
N SER A 277 -0.94 -23.90 11.43
CA SER A 277 -0.75 -23.62 10.01
C SER A 277 -0.38 -22.15 9.75
N LEU A 278 -0.94 -21.22 10.51
CA LEU A 278 -0.54 -19.80 10.48
C LEU A 278 0.87 -19.59 11.04
N ASP A 279 1.20 -20.20 12.18
CA ASP A 279 2.56 -20.16 12.76
C ASP A 279 3.59 -20.64 11.73
N SER A 280 3.33 -21.80 11.10
CA SER A 280 4.18 -22.35 10.03
C SER A 280 4.32 -21.41 8.83
N PHE A 281 3.24 -20.74 8.42
CA PHE A 281 3.27 -19.73 7.35
C PHE A 281 4.14 -18.52 7.70
N TYR A 282 4.02 -17.97 8.92
CA TYR A 282 4.88 -16.87 9.38
C TYR A 282 6.35 -17.30 9.49
N GLU A 283 6.61 -18.51 9.99
CA GLU A 283 7.97 -19.08 9.99
C GLU A 283 8.55 -19.23 8.58
N MET A 284 7.74 -19.65 7.59
CA MET A 284 8.17 -19.75 6.21
C MET A 284 8.48 -18.38 5.60
N MET A 285 7.65 -17.36 5.81
CA MET A 285 7.95 -16.00 5.32
C MET A 285 9.27 -15.45 5.88
N ASN A 286 9.58 -15.76 7.15
CA ASN A 286 10.83 -15.34 7.80
C ASN A 286 12.07 -16.14 7.35
N LYS A 287 11.90 -17.41 6.94
CA LYS A 287 13.01 -18.32 6.55
C LYS A 287 13.28 -18.32 5.04
N ASP A 288 12.23 -18.32 4.23
CA ASP A 288 12.26 -18.36 2.77
C ASP A 288 11.01 -17.66 2.19
N PRO A 289 11.07 -16.34 1.94
CA PRO A 289 9.93 -15.59 1.41
C PRO A 289 9.55 -16.01 -0.01
N SER A 290 10.40 -16.75 -0.74
CA SER A 290 10.09 -17.22 -2.10
C SER A 290 9.11 -18.40 -2.12
N ARG A 291 8.94 -19.09 -0.98
CA ARG A 291 8.06 -20.26 -0.81
C ARG A 291 6.65 -19.89 -0.35
N ALA A 292 6.48 -18.72 0.28
CA ALA A 292 5.25 -18.32 0.94
C ALA A 292 4.40 -17.35 0.08
N TYR A 293 3.52 -17.88 -0.76
CA TYR A 293 2.67 -17.06 -1.64
C TYR A 293 1.35 -16.59 -1.01
N TYR A 294 0.88 -15.42 -1.41
CA TYR A 294 -0.44 -14.89 -1.03
C TYR A 294 -1.14 -14.15 -2.18
N GLY A 295 -2.46 -14.01 -2.07
CA GLY A 295 -3.34 -13.40 -3.08
C GLY A 295 -3.75 -14.34 -4.21
N PHE A 296 -4.92 -14.06 -4.81
CA PHE A 296 -5.58 -14.96 -5.78
C PHE A 296 -4.69 -15.39 -6.96
N LYS A 297 -4.01 -14.45 -7.62
CA LYS A 297 -3.23 -14.72 -8.85
C LYS A 297 -2.04 -15.66 -8.58
N HIS A 298 -1.28 -15.41 -7.52
CA HIS A 298 -0.08 -16.18 -7.20
C HIS A 298 -0.43 -17.62 -6.79
N VAL A 299 -1.44 -17.77 -5.93
CA VAL A 299 -1.87 -19.10 -5.46
C VAL A 299 -2.60 -19.87 -6.54
N SER A 300 -3.37 -19.24 -7.45
CA SER A 300 -3.94 -19.94 -8.62
C SER A 300 -2.84 -20.53 -9.50
N LYS A 301 -1.80 -19.73 -9.80
CA LYS A 301 -0.66 -20.20 -10.59
C LYS A 301 0.13 -21.31 -9.88
N ALA A 302 0.35 -21.21 -8.57
CA ALA A 302 0.97 -22.27 -7.78
C ALA A 302 0.13 -23.57 -7.78
N ALA A 303 -1.21 -23.43 -7.73
CA ALA A 303 -2.14 -24.55 -7.78
C ALA A 303 -2.15 -25.24 -9.16
N GLU A 304 -2.16 -24.47 -10.24
CA GLU A 304 -2.02 -24.95 -11.63
C GLU A 304 -0.70 -25.71 -11.83
N LEU A 305 0.40 -25.25 -11.22
CA LEU A 305 1.70 -25.94 -11.21
C LEU A 305 1.77 -27.15 -10.27
N GLY A 306 0.73 -27.41 -9.45
CA GLY A 306 0.71 -28.49 -8.47
C GLY A 306 1.65 -28.31 -7.27
N ALA A 307 2.22 -27.12 -7.08
CA ALA A 307 3.20 -26.82 -6.03
C ALA A 307 2.58 -26.39 -4.68
N VAL A 308 1.29 -26.67 -4.47
CA VAL A 308 0.54 -26.34 -3.25
C VAL A 308 0.53 -27.55 -2.33
N GLY A 309 0.95 -27.39 -1.07
CA GLY A 309 0.89 -28.43 -0.04
C GLY A 309 -0.18 -28.15 1.00
N THR A 310 -0.15 -26.95 1.60
CA THR A 310 -1.21 -26.46 2.50
C THR A 310 -1.80 -25.16 1.96
N LEU A 311 -3.11 -25.16 1.69
CA LEU A 311 -3.90 -24.02 1.23
C LEU A 311 -4.80 -23.49 2.36
N MET A 312 -4.67 -22.20 2.68
CA MET A 312 -5.41 -21.54 3.76
C MET A 312 -6.42 -20.55 3.18
N ILE A 313 -7.71 -20.77 3.46
CA ILE A 313 -8.82 -19.95 2.93
C ILE A 313 -9.77 -19.51 4.04
N SER A 314 -10.13 -18.22 4.03
CA SER A 314 -11.18 -17.64 4.87
C SER A 314 -12.57 -17.96 4.31
N ASP A 315 -13.47 -18.50 5.15
CA ASP A 315 -14.82 -18.91 4.74
C ASP A 315 -15.69 -17.78 4.17
N GLN A 316 -15.43 -16.54 4.56
CA GLN A 316 -16.11 -15.34 4.07
C GLN A 316 -16.04 -15.18 2.54
N LEU A 317 -15.05 -15.78 1.87
CA LEU A 317 -14.96 -15.82 0.40
C LEU A 317 -16.07 -16.63 -0.24
N PHE A 318 -16.44 -17.76 0.34
CA PHE A 318 -17.52 -18.59 -0.18
C PHE A 318 -18.88 -17.88 -0.01
N ARG A 319 -19.00 -16.96 0.96
CA ARG A 319 -20.16 -16.06 1.12
C ARG A 319 -20.09 -14.78 0.25
N SER A 320 -19.08 -14.60 -0.62
CA SER A 320 -19.02 -13.42 -1.51
C SER A 320 -20.32 -13.28 -2.31
N PRO A 321 -20.91 -12.06 -2.44
CA PRO A 321 -22.16 -11.87 -3.17
C PRO A 321 -22.00 -12.13 -4.67
N GLU A 322 -20.77 -12.04 -5.20
CA GLU A 322 -20.43 -12.28 -6.61
C GLU A 322 -20.36 -13.80 -6.90
N PRO A 323 -21.26 -14.37 -7.75
CA PRO A 323 -21.25 -15.79 -8.05
C PRO A 323 -19.98 -16.25 -8.78
N ASN A 324 -19.42 -15.38 -9.64
CA ASN A 324 -18.21 -15.65 -10.41
C ASN A 324 -16.99 -15.83 -9.50
N LYS A 325 -16.82 -14.92 -8.54
CA LYS A 325 -15.74 -14.96 -7.55
C LYS A 325 -15.82 -16.23 -6.70
N ARG A 326 -17.03 -16.56 -6.19
CA ARG A 326 -17.26 -17.83 -5.46
C ARG A 326 -16.84 -19.06 -6.27
N ARG A 327 -17.28 -19.15 -7.54
CA ARG A 327 -16.95 -20.26 -8.44
C ARG A 327 -15.46 -20.39 -8.71
N GLN A 328 -14.72 -19.27 -8.79
CA GLN A 328 -13.25 -19.29 -8.90
C GLN A 328 -12.59 -19.91 -7.66
N TYR A 329 -12.98 -19.51 -6.45
CA TYR A 329 -12.43 -20.08 -5.22
C TYR A 329 -12.81 -21.55 -5.00
N ILE A 330 -14.03 -21.97 -5.38
CA ILE A 330 -14.42 -23.39 -5.35
C ILE A 330 -13.55 -24.21 -6.31
N LYS A 331 -13.39 -23.76 -7.57
CA LYS A 331 -12.52 -24.42 -8.55
C LYS A 331 -11.07 -24.54 -8.04
N LEU A 332 -10.54 -23.50 -7.39
CA LEU A 332 -9.21 -23.54 -6.79
C LEU A 332 -9.12 -24.62 -5.69
N VAL A 333 -10.09 -24.67 -4.77
CA VAL A 333 -10.14 -25.71 -3.72
C VAL A 333 -10.23 -27.10 -4.31
N GLU A 334 -11.06 -27.30 -5.34
CA GLU A 334 -11.19 -28.60 -6.01
C GLU A 334 -9.90 -28.99 -6.75
N LEU A 335 -9.19 -28.05 -7.37
CA LEU A 335 -7.91 -28.27 -8.04
C LEU A 335 -6.81 -28.65 -7.03
N VAL A 336 -6.69 -27.91 -5.93
CA VAL A 336 -5.71 -28.21 -4.87
C VAL A 336 -6.03 -29.54 -4.18
N SER A 337 -7.30 -29.83 -3.89
CA SER A 337 -7.74 -31.12 -3.36
C SER A 337 -7.44 -32.29 -4.31
N LYS A 338 -7.59 -32.08 -5.64
CA LYS A 338 -7.23 -33.07 -6.67
C LYS A 338 -5.72 -33.38 -6.66
N ASN A 339 -4.88 -32.39 -6.35
CA ASN A 339 -3.44 -32.54 -6.21
C ASN A 339 -3.01 -33.17 -4.86
N ARG A 340 -3.97 -33.66 -4.05
CA ARG A 340 -3.77 -34.28 -2.72
C ARG A 340 -3.15 -33.35 -1.67
N ALA A 341 -3.24 -32.06 -1.89
CA ALA A 341 -2.81 -31.04 -0.95
C ALA A 341 -3.85 -30.82 0.16
N ASN A 342 -3.39 -30.42 1.33
CA ASN A 342 -4.23 -30.10 2.48
C ASN A 342 -4.94 -28.75 2.26
N VAL A 343 -6.25 -28.69 2.53
CA VAL A 343 -7.05 -27.46 2.42
C VAL A 343 -7.71 -27.16 3.76
N ILE A 344 -7.30 -26.05 4.36
CA ILE A 344 -7.76 -25.61 5.67
C ILE A 344 -8.65 -24.37 5.50
N ILE A 345 -9.92 -24.53 5.88
CA ILE A 345 -10.91 -23.45 5.82
C ILE A 345 -11.04 -22.83 7.22
N PHE A 346 -10.52 -21.62 7.34
CA PHE A 346 -10.58 -20.78 8.53
C PHE A 346 -11.95 -20.12 8.64
N SER A 347 -12.46 -19.99 9.87
CA SER A 347 -13.66 -19.21 10.15
C SER A 347 -13.32 -17.74 10.37
N SER A 348 -13.99 -16.83 9.68
CA SER A 348 -13.82 -15.38 9.88
C SER A 348 -14.23 -14.88 11.27
N LEU A 349 -14.86 -15.71 12.11
CA LEU A 349 -15.27 -15.38 13.48
C LEU A 349 -14.36 -16.00 14.57
N HIS A 350 -13.31 -16.69 14.16
CA HIS A 350 -12.27 -17.20 15.07
C HIS A 350 -11.01 -16.33 14.96
N VAL A 351 -10.22 -16.23 16.04
CA VAL A 351 -9.07 -15.32 16.13
C VAL A 351 -8.02 -15.57 15.02
N SER A 352 -7.74 -16.83 14.69
CA SER A 352 -6.90 -17.23 13.55
C SER A 352 -7.42 -16.67 12.21
N GLY A 353 -8.74 -16.72 11.99
CA GLY A 353 -9.35 -16.21 10.77
C GLY A 353 -9.36 -14.68 10.70
N GLU A 354 -9.43 -13.99 11.85
CA GLU A 354 -9.24 -12.53 11.91
C GLU A 354 -7.83 -12.15 11.44
N GLN A 355 -6.78 -12.88 11.85
CA GLN A 355 -5.42 -12.67 11.34
C GLN A 355 -5.29 -12.98 9.83
N LEU A 356 -5.83 -14.12 9.38
CA LEU A 356 -5.79 -14.50 7.97
C LEU A 356 -6.48 -13.46 7.06
N ASN A 357 -7.52 -12.79 7.57
CA ASN A 357 -8.22 -11.71 6.87
C ASN A 357 -7.42 -10.38 6.85
N GLN A 358 -6.50 -10.15 7.78
CA GLN A 358 -5.65 -8.94 7.81
C GLN A 358 -4.53 -8.99 6.77
N LEU A 359 -4.02 -10.19 6.45
CA LEU A 359 -2.87 -10.36 5.56
C LEU A 359 -3.11 -9.98 4.09
N THR A 360 -4.35 -9.93 3.60
CA THR A 360 -4.66 -9.45 2.24
C THR A 360 -6.06 -8.85 2.10
N VAL A 361 -6.15 -7.73 1.36
CA VAL A 361 -7.40 -7.19 0.79
C VAL A 361 -8.13 -8.25 -0.06
N SER A 362 -7.37 -9.15 -0.69
CA SER A 362 -7.85 -10.29 -1.49
C SER A 362 -7.46 -11.66 -0.91
N LYS A 363 -7.80 -11.87 0.37
CA LYS A 363 -8.05 -13.16 1.07
C LYS A 363 -7.68 -14.42 0.26
N LEU A 364 -6.42 -14.86 0.29
CA LEU A 364 -6.02 -16.22 -0.11
C LEU A 364 -4.56 -16.45 0.27
N HIS A 365 -4.23 -17.54 0.95
CA HIS A 365 -2.85 -17.76 1.39
C HIS A 365 -2.35 -19.20 1.19
N CYS A 366 -1.14 -19.23 0.64
CA CYS A 366 -0.13 -20.27 0.66
C CYS A 366 -0.33 -21.62 -0.06
N ALA A 367 0.85 -22.20 -0.27
CA ALA A 367 1.17 -23.28 -1.18
C ALA A 367 2.54 -23.87 -0.82
N GLU A 368 2.59 -24.80 0.14
CA GLU A 368 3.84 -25.48 0.49
C GLU A 368 4.29 -26.49 -0.58
N PRO A 369 5.39 -26.30 -1.33
CA PRO A 369 5.98 -27.45 -2.03
C PRO A 369 6.41 -28.50 -0.98
N PRO A 370 6.13 -29.80 -1.19
CA PRO A 370 6.39 -30.84 -0.20
C PRO A 370 7.89 -31.05 0.05
N SER A 371 8.25 -31.42 1.28
CA SER A 371 9.63 -31.75 1.68
C SER A 371 10.06 -33.12 1.17
N LEU A 372 10.48 -33.20 -0.09
CA LEU A 372 11.19 -34.35 -0.65
C LEU A 372 12.57 -33.93 -1.14
N ALA A 373 13.61 -34.39 -0.41
CA ALA A 373 14.97 -34.29 -0.87
C ALA A 373 15.22 -35.27 -2.04
N HIS A 374 16.07 -34.84 -2.97
CA HIS A 374 16.55 -35.51 -4.19
C HIS A 374 15.68 -35.48 -5.46
N LYS A 375 16.33 -35.01 -6.53
CA LYS A 375 15.96 -35.03 -7.96
C LYS A 375 14.75 -34.18 -8.38
N ILE A 376 14.96 -32.86 -8.43
CA ILE A 376 15.13 -32.16 -9.72
C ILE A 376 16.25 -31.11 -9.54
N ASP A 377 17.49 -31.50 -9.85
CA ASP A 377 18.47 -30.55 -10.38
C ASP A 377 18.36 -30.58 -11.91
N SER A 378 18.76 -29.48 -12.57
CA SER A 378 18.69 -29.24 -14.03
C SER A 378 17.29 -29.20 -14.66
N TYR A 379 16.64 -28.02 -14.61
CA TYR A 379 15.81 -27.47 -15.71
C TYR A 379 15.73 -25.94 -15.63
N THR A 380 16.89 -25.26 -15.67
CA THR A 380 16.99 -23.82 -15.90
C THR A 380 17.16 -23.52 -17.39
N VAL A 381 16.09 -23.71 -18.17
CA VAL A 381 16.01 -23.26 -19.57
C VAL A 381 14.62 -22.65 -19.85
N PHE A 382 14.65 -21.35 -20.16
CA PHE A 382 13.84 -20.54 -21.09
C PHE A 382 12.77 -21.26 -21.98
N PRO A 383 11.69 -20.58 -22.45
CA PRO A 383 11.74 -19.18 -22.91
C PRO A 383 10.51 -18.28 -22.64
N LYS A 384 10.64 -17.03 -23.11
CA LYS A 384 9.54 -16.09 -23.36
C LYS A 384 8.94 -16.30 -24.76
N ASN A 385 7.67 -15.88 -24.89
CA ASN A 385 6.96 -15.48 -26.12
C ASN A 385 6.37 -16.55 -27.07
N TYR A 386 5.30 -16.09 -27.75
CA TYR A 386 4.42 -16.74 -28.73
C TYR A 386 3.45 -17.83 -28.19
N SER A 387 2.19 -17.90 -28.66
CA SER A 387 1.54 -17.19 -29.79
C SER A 387 0.05 -16.87 -29.55
N ASP A 388 -0.42 -15.92 -30.35
CA ASP A 388 -1.79 -15.48 -30.61
C ASP A 388 -2.91 -16.54 -30.59
N GLU A 389 -4.10 -16.13 -30.12
CA GLU A 389 -5.38 -16.53 -30.74
C GLU A 389 -6.37 -15.35 -30.91
N LYS A 390 -6.39 -14.85 -32.16
CA LYS A 390 -7.54 -14.45 -32.98
C LYS A 390 -8.68 -13.58 -32.41
N LYS A 391 -8.85 -12.42 -33.05
CA LYS A 391 -10.11 -11.65 -33.17
C LYS A 391 -11.23 -12.47 -33.85
N PRO A 392 -12.51 -12.17 -33.56
CA PRO A 392 -13.59 -12.19 -34.53
C PRO A 392 -13.70 -10.84 -35.28
N SER A 393 -14.20 -10.90 -36.51
CA SER A 393 -14.45 -9.76 -37.39
C SER A 393 -15.83 -9.13 -37.18
N ASP A 394 -15.95 -7.83 -37.48
CA ASP A 394 -17.04 -7.32 -38.31
C ASP A 394 -16.60 -6.07 -39.10
N GLN A 395 -17.35 -5.75 -40.17
CA GLN A 395 -16.83 -5.08 -41.38
C GLN A 395 -17.42 -3.65 -41.62
N PRO A 396 -17.20 -2.96 -42.77
CA PRO A 396 -16.81 -1.55 -42.77
C PRO A 396 -17.96 -0.57 -43.05
N ILE A 397 -17.71 0.72 -42.78
CA ILE A 397 -18.41 1.84 -43.44
C ILE A 397 -17.38 2.81 -44.05
N ASN A 398 -17.81 3.45 -45.13
CA ASN A 398 -16.99 4.00 -46.20
C ASN A 398 -16.96 5.55 -46.19
N SER A 399 -15.94 6.10 -46.87
CA SER A 399 -15.97 7.34 -47.68
C SER A 399 -16.57 8.67 -47.16
N GLN A 400 -15.70 9.69 -47.20
CA GLN A 400 -15.92 11.03 -47.82
C GLN A 400 -16.91 12.04 -47.21
N ASP A 401 -16.38 13.21 -46.81
CA ASP A 401 -16.61 14.55 -47.44
C ASP A 401 -15.74 15.56 -46.66
N GLN A 402 -14.79 16.30 -47.27
CA GLN A 402 -14.94 17.48 -48.13
C GLN A 402 -15.78 18.63 -47.54
N GLN A 403 -15.13 19.71 -47.12
CA GLN A 403 -15.32 21.05 -47.71
C GLN A 403 -14.25 22.07 -47.23
N GLU A 404 -14.04 23.12 -48.03
CA GLU A 404 -12.84 23.98 -48.02
C GLU A 404 -13.14 25.47 -47.75
N LEU A 405 -12.09 26.22 -47.33
CA LEU A 405 -11.81 27.64 -47.66
C LEU A 405 -12.79 28.73 -47.12
N PRO A 406 -12.48 30.05 -47.18
CA PRO A 406 -11.34 30.79 -47.79
C PRO A 406 -10.38 31.48 -46.78
N THR A 407 -9.07 31.61 -47.06
CA THR A 407 -8.34 32.79 -47.64
C THR A 407 -8.56 34.14 -46.91
N ASP A 408 -7.56 35.00 -46.68
CA ASP A 408 -6.59 35.44 -47.68
C ASP A 408 -5.36 36.25 -47.13
N ASN A 409 -4.20 36.15 -47.81
CA ASN A 409 -3.14 37.18 -48.08
C ASN A 409 -2.51 38.05 -46.94
N LYS A 410 -1.18 38.34 -46.85
CA LYS A 410 0.01 38.33 -47.75
C LYS A 410 1.28 37.99 -46.92
N VAL A 411 2.22 37.12 -47.34
CA VAL A 411 3.27 37.24 -48.40
C VAL A 411 4.51 38.07 -48.01
N ASP A 412 5.58 37.34 -47.63
CA ASP A 412 7.02 37.48 -47.98
C ASP A 412 7.86 36.56 -47.05
N LYS A 413 9.15 36.20 -47.24
CA LYS A 413 10.11 35.93 -48.36
C LYS A 413 11.33 35.23 -47.69
N LYS A 414 12.13 34.30 -48.26
CA LYS A 414 12.24 33.68 -49.59
C LYS A 414 13.01 32.33 -49.49
N ALA A 415 12.72 31.38 -50.41
CA ALA A 415 13.46 30.16 -50.82
C ALA A 415 14.78 29.69 -50.14
N SER A 416 14.79 28.40 -49.75
CA SER A 416 16.00 27.52 -49.72
C SER A 416 16.52 27.24 -51.15
N PRO A 417 17.74 26.69 -51.33
CA PRO A 417 17.78 25.25 -51.66
C PRO A 417 19.03 24.45 -51.22
N ASN A 418 18.77 23.21 -50.78
CA ASN A 418 19.41 21.94 -51.18
C ASN A 418 20.92 21.61 -51.03
N LEU A 419 21.12 20.40 -50.49
CA LEU A 419 22.13 19.38 -50.82
C LEU A 419 23.63 19.67 -50.57
N SER A 420 24.26 18.92 -49.65
CA SER A 420 24.86 17.59 -49.95
C SER A 420 25.87 17.13 -48.87
N PHE A 421 26.28 15.86 -48.93
CA PHE A 421 27.14 15.18 -47.96
C PHE A 421 28.58 15.74 -47.88
N GLY A 422 29.17 15.72 -46.68
CA GLY A 422 30.61 15.95 -46.48
C GLY A 422 31.11 15.38 -45.15
N VAL A 423 31.87 14.29 -45.19
CA VAL A 423 32.50 13.67 -44.01
C VAL A 423 33.74 14.48 -43.60
N GLY A 424 33.91 14.77 -42.30
CA GLY A 424 35.11 15.43 -41.79
C GLY A 424 35.31 15.27 -40.28
N LEU A 425 36.37 14.59 -39.86
CA LEU A 425 36.71 14.42 -38.45
C LEU A 425 37.37 15.66 -37.82
N SER A 426 37.13 15.81 -36.51
CA SER A 426 38.14 16.07 -35.46
C SER A 426 38.06 17.37 -34.64
N LYS A 427 38.55 17.22 -33.39
CA LYS A 427 39.04 18.22 -32.41
C LYS A 427 38.03 18.98 -31.54
N SER A 428 37.75 18.35 -30.40
CA SER A 428 37.60 19.01 -29.10
C SER A 428 38.70 20.07 -28.85
N GLY A 429 38.31 21.30 -28.54
CA GLY A 429 39.29 22.37 -28.22
C GLY A 429 38.73 23.71 -27.73
N LEU A 430 37.41 23.88 -27.58
CA LEU A 430 36.79 25.16 -27.20
C LEU A 430 36.29 25.20 -25.75
N ALA A 431 35.81 24.08 -25.19
CA ALA A 431 35.20 24.04 -23.85
C ALA A 431 36.20 24.40 -22.71
N SER A 432 37.46 23.99 -22.83
CA SER A 432 38.48 24.23 -21.79
C SER A 432 38.99 25.67 -21.73
N LYS A 433 38.69 26.51 -22.72
CA LYS A 433 39.18 27.90 -22.80
C LYS A 433 38.18 28.92 -22.23
N ILE A 434 36.89 28.61 -22.27
CA ILE A 434 35.83 29.45 -21.68
C ILE A 434 35.82 29.28 -20.15
N LEU A 435 36.02 28.06 -19.64
CA LEU A 435 36.03 27.76 -18.20
C LEU A 435 37.20 28.40 -17.41
N SER A 436 38.27 28.82 -18.08
CA SER A 436 39.43 29.49 -17.44
C SER A 436 39.28 31.01 -17.29
N GLU A 437 38.40 31.66 -18.07
CA GLU A 437 38.26 33.13 -18.02
C GLU A 437 37.32 33.60 -16.89
N THR A 438 36.51 32.72 -16.30
CA THR A 438 35.46 33.09 -15.33
C THR A 438 35.83 32.91 -13.84
N THR A 439 36.91 32.17 -13.52
CA THR A 439 37.11 31.62 -12.15
C THR A 439 38.36 32.08 -11.39
N GLY A 440 39.35 32.68 -12.07
CA GLY A 440 40.28 33.64 -11.44
C GLY A 440 41.16 33.19 -10.26
N ILE A 441 41.47 31.89 -10.08
CA ILE A 441 42.50 31.39 -9.14
C ILE A 441 43.34 30.31 -9.87
N PRO A 442 44.68 30.33 -9.78
CA PRO A 442 45.54 29.45 -10.58
C PRO A 442 45.67 28.03 -10.00
N ASN A 443 45.84 27.05 -10.88
CA ASN A 443 46.33 25.71 -10.51
C ASN A 443 47.86 25.68 -10.61
N GLU A 444 48.54 25.38 -9.49
CA GLU A 444 49.94 24.94 -9.53
C GLU A 444 50.06 23.47 -9.99
N ASP A 445 51.27 23.12 -10.44
CA ASP A 445 51.75 21.77 -10.76
C ASP A 445 51.16 21.01 -11.98
N GLN A 446 51.54 21.48 -13.16
CA GLN A 446 52.39 20.62 -14.01
C GLN A 446 53.71 21.31 -14.36
N LYS A 447 54.83 20.63 -14.06
CA LYS A 447 56.17 21.07 -14.45
C LYS A 447 56.34 21.11 -15.97
N SER A 448 56.95 22.19 -16.43
CA SER A 448 57.13 22.57 -17.82
C SER A 448 58.03 21.61 -18.62
N SER A 449 57.74 21.51 -19.92
CA SER A 449 58.73 21.20 -20.96
C SER A 449 58.45 22.05 -22.19
N GLU A 450 58.68 23.35 -22.07
CA GLU A 450 58.79 24.22 -23.25
C GLU A 450 60.03 23.81 -24.06
N THR A 451 59.89 23.82 -25.39
CA THR A 451 61.02 23.73 -26.31
C THR A 451 61.22 25.11 -26.92
N PRO A 452 62.28 25.86 -26.58
CA PRO A 452 62.49 27.18 -27.16
C PRO A 452 62.93 27.06 -28.62
N THR A 453 62.19 27.70 -29.52
CA THR A 453 62.72 28.12 -30.83
C THR A 453 63.81 29.16 -30.61
N ALA A 454 65.00 28.93 -31.17
CA ALA A 454 66.13 29.84 -31.06
C ALA A 454 65.95 31.10 -31.94
N PRO A 455 66.45 32.26 -31.50
CA PRO A 455 66.70 33.39 -32.39
C PRO A 455 67.99 33.17 -33.20
N GLU A 456 68.04 33.71 -34.42
CA GLU A 456 69.27 33.79 -35.20
C GLU A 456 70.15 34.95 -34.69
N ASP A 457 71.45 34.71 -34.53
CA ASP A 457 72.48 35.64 -34.99
C ASP A 457 73.87 34.95 -35.03
N GLY A 458 74.76 35.42 -35.91
CA GLY A 458 75.92 34.65 -36.36
C GLY A 458 77.29 34.96 -35.71
N GLN A 459 78.31 34.30 -36.27
CA GLN A 459 79.77 34.52 -36.16
C GLN A 459 80.60 33.78 -35.08
N SER A 460 81.29 32.74 -35.57
CA SER A 460 82.71 32.39 -35.32
C SER A 460 83.31 32.35 -33.90
N GLY A 461 83.45 31.13 -33.37
CA GLY A 461 84.78 30.49 -33.29
C GLY A 461 85.75 30.82 -32.12
N LYS A 462 85.89 29.85 -31.19
CA LYS A 462 87.15 29.51 -30.49
C LYS A 462 87.10 28.03 -30.04
N PRO A 463 88.16 27.23 -30.18
CA PRO A 463 88.16 25.85 -29.69
C PRO A 463 88.33 25.78 -28.16
N MET A 464 87.43 25.08 -27.47
CA MET A 464 87.46 24.91 -26.00
C MET A 464 88.79 24.33 -25.50
N THR A 465 89.31 24.91 -24.42
CA THR A 465 90.52 24.46 -23.73
C THR A 465 90.35 23.10 -23.05
N ALA A 466 91.47 22.43 -22.70
CA ALA A 466 91.46 21.12 -22.07
C ALA A 466 90.76 21.11 -20.68
N ALA A 467 90.78 22.25 -19.96
CA ALA A 467 90.05 22.43 -18.71
C ALA A 467 88.53 22.48 -18.94
N GLU A 468 88.08 23.19 -19.97
CA GLU A 468 86.66 23.26 -20.35
C GLU A 468 86.14 21.91 -20.87
N LYS A 469 86.93 21.16 -21.66
CA LYS A 469 86.57 19.78 -22.06
C LYS A 469 86.43 18.84 -20.86
N ARG A 470 87.20 19.03 -19.77
CA ARG A 470 87.04 18.28 -18.52
C ARG A 470 85.81 18.73 -17.70
N ARG A 471 85.51 20.04 -17.62
CA ARG A 471 84.25 20.54 -17.01
C ARG A 471 83.02 20.06 -17.79
N ALA A 472 83.03 20.14 -19.11
CA ALA A 472 81.93 19.67 -19.96
C ALA A 472 81.67 18.16 -19.83
N ARG A 473 82.72 17.33 -19.69
CA ARG A 473 82.57 15.89 -19.39
C ARG A 473 81.95 15.63 -18.01
N ARG A 474 82.27 16.42 -16.98
CA ARG A 474 81.63 16.32 -15.65
C ARG A 474 80.16 16.80 -15.68
N MET A 475 79.87 17.91 -16.37
CA MET A 475 78.48 18.39 -16.50
C MET A 475 77.60 17.38 -17.27
N ARG A 476 78.11 16.77 -18.36
CA ARG A 476 77.38 15.70 -19.09
C ARG A 476 77.12 14.42 -18.29
N ALA A 477 77.79 14.22 -17.14
CA ALA A 477 77.53 13.07 -16.27
C ALA A 477 76.31 13.27 -15.35
N ASN A 478 75.92 14.53 -15.08
CA ASN A 478 74.91 14.88 -14.07
C ASN A 478 73.60 15.46 -14.63
N LEU A 479 73.39 15.49 -15.96
CA LEU A 479 72.05 15.70 -16.50
C LEU A 479 71.24 14.40 -16.38
N PRO A 480 70.00 14.43 -15.83
CA PRO A 480 69.13 13.27 -15.85
C PRO A 480 68.83 12.90 -17.31
N ARG A 481 69.17 11.65 -17.68
CA ARG A 481 68.81 11.10 -18.99
C ARG A 481 67.29 10.96 -19.08
N THR A 482 66.62 11.97 -19.63
CA THR A 482 65.30 11.78 -20.23
C THR A 482 65.45 10.71 -21.31
N LYS A 483 64.90 9.52 -21.07
CA LYS A 483 64.87 8.44 -22.05
C LYS A 483 63.94 8.88 -23.19
N GLU A 484 64.49 9.49 -24.23
CA GLU A 484 63.82 9.50 -25.52
C GLU A 484 63.57 8.04 -25.92
N LYS A 485 62.30 7.64 -25.87
CA LYS A 485 61.86 6.31 -26.25
C LYS A 485 62.25 6.07 -27.71
N SER A 486 63.17 5.13 -27.93
CA SER A 486 63.64 4.68 -29.25
C SER A 486 62.49 4.54 -30.24
N THR A 487 62.70 4.87 -31.52
CA THR A 487 61.71 4.69 -32.58
C THR A 487 61.10 3.30 -32.57
N SER A 488 61.91 2.26 -32.36
CA SER A 488 61.46 0.87 -32.15
C SER A 488 60.44 0.73 -31.01
N SER A 489 60.64 1.41 -29.88
CA SER A 489 59.68 1.38 -28.75
C SER A 489 58.42 2.21 -29.01
N LYS A 490 58.50 3.27 -29.83
CA LYS A 490 57.31 3.98 -30.33
C LYS A 490 56.51 3.09 -31.28
N PHE A 491 57.17 2.39 -32.21
CA PHE A 491 56.54 1.39 -33.08
C PHE A 491 55.98 0.19 -32.30
N ALA A 492 56.65 -0.29 -31.25
CA ALA A 492 56.10 -1.34 -30.39
C ALA A 492 54.86 -0.88 -29.60
N THR A 493 54.86 0.36 -29.09
CA THR A 493 53.70 0.94 -28.41
C THR A 493 52.53 1.12 -29.38
N TRP A 494 52.79 1.65 -30.58
CA TRP A 494 51.78 1.74 -31.65
C TRP A 494 51.31 0.36 -32.11
N GLY A 495 52.18 -0.64 -32.22
CA GLY A 495 51.83 -2.01 -32.58
C GLY A 495 50.94 -2.69 -31.53
N ILE A 496 51.17 -2.44 -30.24
CA ILE A 496 50.29 -2.89 -29.15
C ILE A 496 48.93 -2.18 -29.22
N ILE A 497 48.90 -0.85 -29.41
CA ILE A 497 47.64 -0.09 -29.53
C ILE A 497 46.85 -0.54 -30.77
N PHE A 498 47.53 -0.74 -31.90
CA PHE A 498 46.93 -1.18 -33.15
C PHE A 498 46.44 -2.63 -33.07
N GLY A 499 47.20 -3.52 -32.42
CA GLY A 499 46.78 -4.89 -32.12
C GLY A 499 45.56 -4.95 -31.20
N LEU A 500 45.52 -4.14 -30.15
CA LEU A 500 44.35 -4.00 -29.28
C LEU A 500 43.14 -3.39 -30.01
N SER A 501 43.37 -2.42 -30.90
CA SER A 501 42.31 -1.83 -31.73
C SER A 501 41.75 -2.82 -32.74
N ILE A 502 42.59 -3.64 -33.40
CA ILE A 502 42.15 -4.72 -34.28
C ILE A 502 41.40 -5.80 -33.49
N GLY A 503 41.89 -6.18 -32.30
CA GLY A 503 41.20 -7.10 -31.41
C GLY A 503 39.81 -6.60 -31.00
N ALA A 504 39.71 -5.31 -30.64
CA ALA A 504 38.44 -4.67 -30.32
C ALA A 504 37.49 -4.58 -31.53
N LEU A 505 37.99 -4.17 -32.71
CA LEU A 505 37.21 -4.13 -33.95
C LEU A 505 36.70 -5.52 -34.36
N GLY A 506 37.53 -6.56 -34.16
CA GLY A 506 37.13 -7.96 -34.36
C GLY A 506 36.02 -8.37 -33.40
N TYR A 507 36.19 -8.12 -32.11
CA TYR A 507 35.21 -8.44 -31.06
C TYR A 507 33.88 -7.70 -31.27
N PHE A 508 33.89 -6.38 -31.42
CA PHE A 508 32.67 -5.59 -31.64
C PHE A 508 32.04 -5.80 -33.04
N GLY A 509 32.80 -6.30 -34.02
CA GLY A 509 32.34 -6.60 -35.37
C GLY A 509 31.82 -8.04 -35.59
N GLN A 510 31.97 -8.93 -34.62
CA GLN A 510 31.39 -10.29 -34.65
C GLN A 510 29.87 -10.25 -34.89
N PRO A 511 29.27 -11.31 -35.46
CA PRO A 511 27.81 -11.44 -35.55
C PRO A 511 27.12 -11.20 -34.20
N TYR A 512 25.84 -10.83 -34.23
CA TYR A 512 25.05 -10.71 -33.01
C TYR A 512 24.79 -12.07 -32.38
N ASP A 513 24.97 -12.18 -31.07
CA ASP A 513 24.59 -13.38 -30.33
C ASP A 513 23.06 -13.48 -30.20
N LYS A 514 22.57 -14.68 -29.81
CA LYS A 514 21.12 -14.95 -29.69
C LYS A 514 20.42 -13.96 -28.75
N GLU A 515 21.07 -13.57 -27.65
CA GLU A 515 20.53 -12.57 -26.72
C GLU A 515 20.50 -11.14 -27.27
N GLU A 516 21.37 -10.80 -28.22
CA GLU A 516 21.39 -9.47 -28.86
C GLU A 516 20.32 -9.39 -29.96
N THR A 517 20.13 -10.46 -30.73
CA THR A 517 19.04 -10.58 -31.71
C THR A 517 17.67 -10.55 -31.04
N GLU A 518 17.49 -11.19 -29.87
CA GLU A 518 16.27 -11.08 -29.06
C GLU A 518 15.98 -9.65 -28.55
N ARG A 519 17.00 -8.77 -28.47
CA ARG A 519 16.83 -7.34 -28.13
C ARG A 519 16.49 -6.47 -29.35
N GLY A 520 16.33 -7.06 -30.53
CA GLY A 520 15.95 -6.37 -31.78
C GLY A 520 17.12 -5.87 -32.61
N LEU A 521 18.35 -6.27 -32.30
CA LEU A 521 19.53 -6.00 -33.14
C LEU A 521 19.65 -7.07 -34.22
N VAL A 522 19.21 -6.75 -35.43
CA VAL A 522 19.23 -7.66 -36.59
C VAL A 522 20.04 -7.03 -37.72
N ASP A 523 20.84 -7.83 -38.42
CA ASP A 523 21.52 -7.40 -39.64
C ASP A 523 20.54 -7.38 -40.81
N ASN A 524 20.60 -6.35 -41.67
CA ASN A 524 19.79 -6.34 -42.88
C ASN A 524 20.41 -7.27 -43.95
N ASP A 525 19.60 -8.20 -44.47
CA ASP A 525 20.03 -9.23 -45.44
C ASP A 525 20.56 -8.67 -46.78
N GLY A 526 20.31 -7.39 -47.08
CA GLY A 526 20.78 -6.72 -48.30
C GLY A 526 22.12 -5.98 -48.18
N ASP A 527 22.72 -5.88 -46.99
CA ASP A 527 23.99 -5.15 -46.78
C ASP A 527 25.23 -6.05 -47.00
N ASN A 528 26.28 -5.50 -47.59
CA ASN A 528 27.54 -6.22 -47.80
C ASN A 528 28.29 -6.45 -46.46
N ALA A 529 29.04 -7.55 -46.32
CA ALA A 529 29.55 -8.05 -45.03
C ALA A 529 30.40 -7.03 -44.23
N VAL A 530 31.17 -6.18 -44.92
CA VAL A 530 31.96 -5.10 -44.29
C VAL A 530 31.04 -4.00 -43.72
N ILE A 531 29.96 -3.66 -44.43
CA ILE A 531 28.98 -2.65 -43.98
C ILE A 531 28.21 -3.18 -42.77
N GLN A 532 27.83 -4.47 -42.77
CA GLN A 532 27.25 -5.13 -41.59
C GLN A 532 28.22 -5.04 -40.39
N MET A 533 29.50 -5.40 -40.56
CA MET A 533 30.51 -5.31 -39.50
C MET A 533 30.61 -3.89 -38.89
N PHE A 534 30.63 -2.83 -39.72
CA PHE A 534 30.63 -1.45 -39.22
C PHE A 534 29.32 -1.04 -38.54
N LYS A 535 28.16 -1.49 -39.05
CA LYS A 535 26.86 -1.27 -38.40
C LYS A 535 26.78 -1.96 -37.03
N ARG A 536 27.31 -3.18 -36.89
CA ARG A 536 27.43 -3.90 -35.60
C ARG A 536 28.29 -3.14 -34.59
N ILE A 537 29.47 -2.68 -35.02
CA ILE A 537 30.36 -1.86 -34.17
C ILE A 537 29.65 -0.58 -33.73
N TYR A 538 29.02 0.15 -34.65
CA TYR A 538 28.27 1.38 -34.33
C TYR A 538 27.12 1.13 -33.35
N ASN A 539 26.30 0.10 -33.59
CA ASN A 539 25.18 -0.25 -32.73
C ASN A 539 25.62 -0.69 -31.32
N ARG A 540 26.65 -1.56 -31.20
CA ARG A 540 27.20 -1.96 -29.90
C ARG A 540 27.86 -0.79 -29.15
N THR A 541 28.50 0.14 -29.86
CA THR A 541 29.06 1.36 -29.26
C THR A 541 27.93 2.28 -28.76
N LYS A 542 26.85 2.42 -29.54
CA LYS A 542 25.64 3.18 -29.16
C LYS A 542 24.91 2.56 -27.96
N GLU A 543 24.77 1.24 -27.91
CA GLU A 543 24.25 0.51 -26.73
C GLU A 543 25.17 0.70 -25.51
N SER A 544 26.49 0.76 -25.70
CA SER A 544 27.42 1.07 -24.59
C SER A 544 27.27 2.51 -24.09
N SER A 545 26.93 3.47 -24.96
CA SER A 545 26.58 4.84 -24.56
C SER A 545 25.17 4.96 -23.96
N ARG A 546 24.28 3.99 -24.17
CA ARG A 546 22.89 4.00 -23.70
C ARG A 546 22.78 4.13 -22.18
N PHE A 547 23.70 3.49 -21.45
CA PHE A 547 23.85 3.57 -19.99
C PHE A 547 24.07 5.01 -19.47
N PHE A 548 24.61 5.92 -20.30
CA PHE A 548 24.85 7.31 -19.93
C PHE A 548 23.75 8.28 -20.43
N ILE A 549 22.71 7.78 -21.09
CA ILE A 549 21.70 8.59 -21.80
C ILE A 549 20.27 8.26 -21.35
N GLU A 550 19.96 6.97 -21.16
CA GLU A 550 18.68 6.50 -20.60
C GLU A 550 18.77 6.39 -19.06
N PRO A 551 17.71 6.71 -18.30
CA PRO A 551 17.68 6.55 -16.85
C PRO A 551 17.83 5.07 -16.45
N PRO A 552 18.31 4.77 -15.23
CA PRO A 552 18.66 3.42 -14.79
C PRO A 552 17.46 2.44 -14.76
N SER A 553 16.23 2.95 -14.76
CA SER A 553 15.02 2.14 -14.87
C SER A 553 13.99 2.75 -15.82
N ARG A 554 13.22 1.90 -16.50
CA ARG A 554 12.02 2.33 -17.27
C ARG A 554 10.78 2.59 -16.38
N LYS A 555 10.91 2.42 -15.08
CA LYS A 555 9.89 2.69 -14.06
C LYS A 555 10.60 3.32 -12.87
N LEU A 556 10.46 4.63 -12.72
CA LEU A 556 11.07 5.39 -11.64
C LEU A 556 10.35 5.14 -10.30
N LEU A 557 9.03 4.95 -10.34
CA LEU A 557 8.22 4.57 -9.18
C LEU A 557 7.72 3.12 -9.27
N PRO A 558 7.49 2.44 -8.12
CA PRO A 558 6.85 1.12 -8.09
C PRO A 558 5.41 1.18 -8.60
N ASP A 559 4.82 0.02 -8.90
CA ASP A 559 3.43 -0.08 -9.34
C ASP A 559 2.45 0.39 -8.24
N ILE A 560 1.36 1.04 -8.67
CA ILE A 560 0.36 1.66 -7.79
C ILE A 560 -0.27 0.61 -6.87
N THR A 561 -0.32 0.90 -5.57
CA THR A 561 -0.90 0.02 -4.53
C THR A 561 -2.35 0.40 -4.23
N ASP A 562 -3.15 -0.58 -3.79
CA ASP A 562 -4.53 -0.37 -3.31
C ASP A 562 -4.52 0.59 -2.11
N GLY A 563 -4.94 1.85 -2.33
CA GLY A 563 -4.91 2.92 -1.32
C GLY A 563 -3.92 4.06 -1.61
N SER A 564 -3.20 4.04 -2.73
CA SER A 564 -2.41 5.19 -3.20
C SER A 564 -3.29 6.43 -3.44
N ALA A 565 -2.74 7.63 -3.25
CA ALA A 565 -3.43 8.88 -3.53
C ALA A 565 -3.85 9.01 -5.01
N PRO A 566 -4.97 9.68 -5.34
CA PRO A 566 -5.51 9.71 -6.70
C PRO A 566 -4.66 10.51 -7.70
N TYR A 567 -3.84 11.44 -7.20
CA TYR A 567 -2.99 12.34 -8.00
C TYR A 567 -1.55 12.32 -7.48
N THR A 568 -0.58 12.39 -8.39
CA THR A 568 0.86 12.44 -8.06
C THR A 568 1.36 13.87 -8.22
N LEU A 569 1.94 14.44 -7.16
CA LEU A 569 2.49 15.79 -7.14
C LEU A 569 4.02 15.71 -7.08
N VAL A 570 4.65 15.94 -8.24
CA VAL A 570 6.10 16.01 -8.36
C VAL A 570 6.55 17.44 -8.06
N VAL A 571 7.48 17.62 -7.12
CA VAL A 571 7.93 18.95 -6.65
C VAL A 571 9.44 19.05 -6.77
N ALA A 572 9.93 20.08 -7.48
CA ALA A 572 11.36 20.36 -7.53
C ALA A 572 11.92 20.67 -6.13
N LEU A 573 13.07 20.08 -5.78
CA LEU A 573 13.76 20.41 -4.52
C LEU A 573 14.52 21.73 -4.65
N ASP A 574 15.43 21.76 -5.63
CA ASP A 574 16.39 22.83 -5.86
C ASP A 574 15.69 24.10 -6.34
N ASP A 575 16.07 25.23 -5.76
CA ASP A 575 15.53 26.58 -5.97
C ASP A 575 14.02 26.77 -5.73
N LEU A 576 13.21 25.70 -5.55
CA LEU A 576 11.76 25.78 -5.27
C LEU A 576 11.44 25.59 -3.78
N LEU A 577 11.93 24.51 -3.17
CA LEU A 577 11.71 24.17 -1.76
C LEU A 577 12.87 24.66 -0.88
N ILE A 578 14.09 24.64 -1.42
CA ILE A 578 15.29 25.14 -0.75
C ILE A 578 16.10 26.04 -1.67
N LYS A 579 16.87 26.96 -1.08
CA LYS A 579 17.89 27.71 -1.80
C LYS A 579 19.26 27.39 -1.22
N THR A 580 20.14 26.84 -2.04
CA THR A 580 21.54 26.65 -1.68
C THR A 580 22.32 27.92 -2.03
N THR A 581 23.04 28.47 -1.06
CA THR A 581 23.94 29.61 -1.25
C THR A 581 25.34 29.24 -0.79
N TRP A 582 26.36 29.77 -1.46
CA TRP A 582 27.75 29.61 -1.05
C TRP A 582 28.35 30.98 -0.75
N ASP A 583 29.06 31.05 0.38
CA ASP A 583 29.75 32.24 0.84
C ASP A 583 31.18 31.89 1.29
N LYS A 584 32.13 32.81 1.09
CA LYS A 584 33.55 32.58 1.41
C LYS A 584 33.79 32.42 2.91
N GLU A 585 33.04 33.13 3.73
CA GLU A 585 33.20 33.13 5.20
C GLU A 585 32.49 31.92 5.85
N HIS A 586 31.46 31.39 5.21
CA HIS A 586 30.49 30.49 5.84
C HIS A 586 30.25 29.17 5.09
N GLY A 587 30.87 28.99 3.91
CA GLY A 587 30.71 27.82 3.07
C GLY A 587 29.31 27.67 2.48
N TRP A 588 28.89 26.42 2.27
CA TRP A 588 27.56 26.08 1.78
C TRP A 588 26.50 26.25 2.87
N ARG A 589 25.48 27.05 2.57
CA ARG A 589 24.29 27.25 3.39
C ARG A 589 23.05 26.83 2.61
N ILE A 590 22.05 26.33 3.34
CA ILE A 590 20.78 25.89 2.76
C ILE A 590 19.66 26.64 3.48
N ALA A 591 18.97 27.52 2.76
CA ALA A 591 17.76 28.18 3.25
C ALA A 591 16.54 27.30 2.94
N LYS A 592 15.70 27.06 3.95
CA LYS A 592 14.42 26.36 3.83
C LYS A 592 13.33 27.37 3.47
N ARG A 593 12.48 27.09 2.47
CA ARG A 593 11.35 27.99 2.14
C ARG A 593 10.36 28.04 3.31
N PRO A 594 9.84 29.22 3.69
CA PRO A 594 8.81 29.31 4.71
C PRO A 594 7.58 28.49 4.30
N TYR A 595 6.82 28.01 5.30
CA TYR A 595 5.66 27.13 5.15
C TYR A 595 5.90 25.75 4.51
N LEU A 596 7.14 25.38 4.16
CA LEU A 596 7.46 24.06 3.58
C LEU A 596 6.93 22.90 4.42
N ASP A 597 7.14 22.91 5.74
CA ASP A 597 6.68 21.82 6.62
C ASP A 597 5.16 21.65 6.55
N LYS A 598 4.42 22.77 6.55
CA LYS A 598 2.97 22.79 6.43
C LYS A 598 2.51 22.32 5.05
N PHE A 599 3.24 22.71 4.01
CA PHE A 599 2.94 22.31 2.63
C PHE A 599 3.13 20.80 2.45
N LEU A 600 4.31 20.23 2.77
CA LEU A 600 4.57 18.80 2.61
C LEU A 600 3.61 17.94 3.43
N SER A 601 3.47 18.24 4.73
CA SER A 601 2.59 17.45 5.61
C SER A 601 1.12 17.49 5.21
N TYR A 602 0.63 18.64 4.72
CA TYR A 602 -0.76 18.76 4.28
C TYR A 602 -0.99 18.13 2.90
N MET A 603 -0.09 18.37 1.93
CA MET A 603 -0.20 17.79 0.59
C MET A 603 -0.11 16.27 0.61
N SER A 604 0.73 15.67 1.49
CA SER A 604 0.84 14.20 1.61
C SER A 604 -0.45 13.50 2.07
N SER A 605 -1.46 14.25 2.55
CA SER A 605 -2.77 13.70 2.90
C SER A 605 -3.74 13.58 1.70
N MET A 606 -3.44 14.22 0.57
CA MET A 606 -4.28 14.29 -0.63
C MET A 606 -3.56 13.82 -1.91
N TYR A 607 -2.24 13.98 -1.97
CA TYR A 607 -1.39 13.73 -3.13
C TYR A 607 -0.26 12.75 -2.79
N GLU A 608 0.14 11.94 -3.77
CA GLU A 608 1.39 11.20 -3.72
C GLU A 608 2.53 12.19 -4.01
N VAL A 609 3.16 12.71 -2.96
CA VAL A 609 4.23 13.71 -3.09
C VAL A 609 5.55 13.03 -3.46
N VAL A 610 6.13 13.45 -4.58
CA VAL A 610 7.42 12.98 -5.10
C VAL A 610 8.36 14.18 -5.16
N ILE A 611 9.49 14.15 -4.46
CA ILE A 611 10.46 15.25 -4.53
C ILE A 611 11.52 14.93 -5.58
N PHE A 612 11.74 15.83 -6.54
CA PHE A 612 12.71 15.67 -7.63
C PHE A 612 13.83 16.72 -7.51
N SER A 613 15.06 16.29 -7.25
CA SER A 613 16.26 17.12 -7.22
C SER A 613 17.08 17.01 -8.51
N ASP A 614 17.70 18.12 -8.90
CA ASP A 614 18.61 18.20 -10.05
C ASP A 614 20.06 17.86 -9.68
N GLN A 615 20.31 17.68 -8.38
CA GLN A 615 21.58 17.25 -7.83
C GLN A 615 21.66 15.71 -7.79
N PRO A 616 22.88 15.13 -7.76
CA PRO A 616 23.07 13.70 -7.51
C PRO A 616 22.50 13.23 -6.16
N SER A 617 22.20 11.93 -6.05
CA SER A 617 21.64 11.29 -4.84
C SER A 617 22.43 11.61 -3.57
N PHE A 618 23.76 11.43 -3.63
CA PHE A 618 24.66 11.68 -2.49
C PHE A 618 24.62 13.11 -1.92
N THR A 619 24.14 14.09 -2.71
CA THR A 619 23.90 15.47 -2.25
C THR A 619 22.46 15.72 -1.83
N SER A 620 21.46 15.17 -2.55
CA SER A 620 20.05 15.42 -2.26
C SER A 620 19.58 14.73 -0.98
N ASP A 621 20.01 13.49 -0.77
CA ASP A 621 19.36 12.61 0.22
C ASP A 621 19.61 13.06 1.67
N PRO A 622 20.83 13.46 2.08
CA PRO A 622 21.09 14.00 3.43
C PRO A 622 20.40 15.34 3.71
N ILE A 623 19.95 16.04 2.65
CA ILE A 623 19.15 17.26 2.76
C ILE A 623 17.68 16.89 2.96
N LEU A 624 17.16 15.95 2.17
CA LEU A 624 15.80 15.45 2.25
C LEU A 624 15.49 14.78 3.60
N GLU A 625 16.42 14.00 4.17
CA GLU A 625 16.29 13.43 5.52
C GLU A 625 16.08 14.48 6.62
N LYS A 626 16.67 15.67 6.47
CA LYS A 626 16.55 16.78 7.43
C LYS A 626 15.31 17.63 7.22
N ILE A 627 14.82 17.71 5.98
CA ILE A 627 13.63 18.49 5.61
C ILE A 627 12.36 17.70 5.89
N ASP A 628 12.37 16.41 5.58
CA ASP A 628 11.26 15.48 5.77
C ASP A 628 11.65 14.31 6.71
N PRO A 629 11.72 14.57 8.03
CA PRO A 629 12.06 13.56 9.04
C PRO A 629 10.88 12.64 9.40
N TYR A 630 9.70 12.85 8.80
CA TYR A 630 8.48 12.07 9.06
C TYR A 630 8.00 11.24 7.85
N GLY A 631 8.64 11.39 6.69
CA GLY A 631 8.35 10.59 5.49
C GLY A 631 7.12 11.04 4.69
N TYR A 632 6.80 12.35 4.69
CA TYR A 632 5.70 12.91 3.89
C TYR A 632 5.90 12.74 2.37
N ALA A 633 7.16 12.66 1.92
CA ALA A 633 7.52 12.37 0.53
C ALA A 633 8.16 10.97 0.44
N PRO A 634 7.36 9.90 0.23
CA PRO A 634 7.84 8.52 0.23
C PRO A 634 8.78 8.20 -0.95
N TYR A 635 8.71 8.99 -2.03
CA TYR A 635 9.56 8.83 -3.21
C TYR A 635 10.41 10.07 -3.44
N ARG A 636 11.71 9.84 -3.64
CA ARG A 636 12.75 10.85 -3.81
C ARG A 636 13.52 10.51 -5.08
N LEU A 637 13.54 11.44 -6.03
CA LEU A 637 14.22 11.29 -7.31
C LEU A 637 15.33 12.33 -7.40
N SER A 638 16.52 11.88 -7.80
CA SER A 638 17.71 12.73 -8.01
C SER A 638 18.11 12.75 -9.48
N LYS A 639 19.12 13.54 -9.85
CA LYS A 639 19.65 13.71 -11.22
C LYS A 639 19.79 12.43 -12.04
N GLU A 640 20.17 11.33 -11.40
CA GLU A 640 20.34 9.99 -12.02
C GLU A 640 19.07 9.47 -12.73
N HIS A 641 17.89 9.99 -12.37
CA HIS A 641 16.60 9.61 -12.94
C HIS A 641 16.17 10.52 -14.11
N THR A 642 16.99 11.49 -14.51
CA THR A 642 16.74 12.37 -15.65
C THR A 642 17.30 11.77 -16.95
N ARG A 643 16.77 12.22 -18.11
CA ARG A 643 17.29 11.88 -19.43
C ARG A 643 18.27 12.94 -19.91
N TYR A 644 19.39 12.52 -20.51
CA TYR A 644 20.31 13.45 -21.14
C TYR A 644 19.96 13.64 -22.63
N ILE A 645 19.37 14.78 -22.98
CA ILE A 645 18.89 15.11 -24.34
C ILE A 645 19.50 16.45 -24.76
N ASP A 646 20.10 16.49 -25.95
CA ASP A 646 20.69 17.70 -26.56
C ASP A 646 21.59 18.54 -25.63
N GLY A 647 22.34 17.86 -24.75
CA GLY A 647 23.27 18.47 -23.81
C GLY A 647 22.68 18.85 -22.44
N ARG A 648 21.38 18.60 -22.22
CA ARG A 648 20.59 19.03 -21.05
C ARG A 648 19.99 17.82 -20.32
N ASN A 649 19.69 17.99 -19.04
CA ASN A 649 18.97 16.98 -18.23
C ASN A 649 17.48 17.31 -18.23
N VAL A 650 16.64 16.33 -18.59
CA VAL A 650 15.19 16.47 -18.72
C VAL A 650 14.49 15.46 -17.81
N LYS A 651 13.53 15.93 -17.02
CA LYS A 651 12.63 15.14 -16.17
C LYS A 651 11.51 14.57 -17.03
N ASP A 652 11.72 13.37 -17.54
CA ASP A 652 10.76 12.70 -18.42
C ASP A 652 9.68 11.96 -17.60
N LEU A 653 8.47 12.52 -17.58
CA LEU A 653 7.37 12.05 -16.73
C LEU A 653 6.77 10.72 -17.21
N GLU A 654 6.99 10.30 -18.46
CA GLU A 654 6.53 8.98 -18.95
C GLU A 654 7.13 7.82 -18.15
N PHE A 655 8.37 7.98 -17.69
CA PHE A 655 9.07 6.96 -16.89
C PHE A 655 8.62 6.94 -15.43
N LEU A 656 7.79 7.88 -14.97
CA LEU A 656 7.30 7.94 -13.59
C LEU A 656 6.41 6.75 -13.20
N ASN A 657 5.96 5.92 -14.17
CA ASN A 657 5.07 4.78 -13.93
C ASN A 657 3.73 5.22 -13.29
N ARG A 658 3.20 6.37 -13.74
CA ARG A 658 1.93 6.99 -13.34
C ARG A 658 1.19 7.47 -14.59
N ASP A 659 -0.13 7.62 -14.50
CA ASP A 659 -0.93 8.16 -15.60
C ASP A 659 -0.73 9.68 -15.70
N LEU A 660 -0.20 10.16 -16.83
CA LEU A 660 0.02 11.59 -17.09
C LEU A 660 -1.26 12.44 -16.97
N ASN A 661 -2.46 11.85 -17.11
CA ASN A 661 -3.71 12.57 -16.84
C ASN A 661 -3.84 13.04 -15.37
N LYS A 662 -3.02 12.49 -14.46
CA LYS A 662 -3.08 12.70 -13.00
C LYS A 662 -1.76 13.11 -12.36
N VAL A 663 -0.73 13.39 -13.16
CA VAL A 663 0.59 13.85 -12.70
C VAL A 663 0.68 15.37 -12.81
N ILE A 664 1.18 16.02 -11.77
CA ILE A 664 1.43 17.46 -11.74
C ILE A 664 2.90 17.67 -11.39
N LEU A 665 3.62 18.45 -12.19
CA LEU A 665 4.99 18.87 -11.91
C LEU A 665 5.02 20.34 -11.47
N LEU A 666 5.64 20.62 -10.33
CA LEU A 666 5.99 21.96 -9.86
C LEU A 666 7.49 22.17 -10.06
N ASP A 667 7.84 23.00 -11.03
CA ASP A 667 9.24 23.26 -11.40
C ASP A 667 9.41 24.74 -11.82
N ILE A 668 10.66 25.18 -11.92
CA ILE A 668 11.07 26.55 -12.25
C ILE A 668 11.66 26.59 -13.66
N SER A 669 12.34 25.53 -14.11
CA SER A 669 13.20 25.56 -15.30
C SER A 669 12.56 24.90 -16.53
N PRO A 670 12.14 25.66 -17.57
CA PRO A 670 11.51 25.10 -18.77
C PRO A 670 12.37 24.07 -19.53
N ASP A 671 13.69 24.19 -19.39
CA ASP A 671 14.68 23.26 -19.94
C ASP A 671 14.58 21.84 -19.35
N GLN A 672 13.94 21.67 -18.17
CA GLN A 672 13.85 20.39 -17.49
C GLN A 672 12.55 19.63 -17.78
N TYR A 673 11.47 20.31 -18.17
CA TYR A 673 10.17 19.70 -18.46
C TYR A 673 9.76 19.84 -19.94
N THR A 674 10.74 20.00 -20.82
CA THR A 674 10.55 20.23 -22.26
C THR A 674 9.74 19.12 -22.97
N LEU A 675 9.71 17.90 -22.42
CA LEU A 675 8.95 16.77 -22.99
C LEU A 675 7.46 16.77 -22.63
N GLN A 676 7.07 17.27 -21.45
CA GLN A 676 5.67 17.28 -20.96
C GLN A 676 5.30 18.63 -20.29
N PRO A 677 5.40 19.77 -20.99
CA PRO A 677 5.07 21.09 -20.44
C PRO A 677 3.60 21.23 -20.03
N GLU A 678 2.68 20.45 -20.60
CA GLU A 678 1.25 20.41 -20.26
C GLU A 678 0.95 19.86 -18.86
N ASN A 679 1.88 19.11 -18.27
CA ASN A 679 1.80 18.59 -16.91
C ASN A 679 2.40 19.54 -15.86
N THR A 680 2.95 20.69 -16.27
CA THR A 680 3.78 21.53 -15.40
C THR A 680 3.12 22.86 -15.04
N ILE A 681 3.25 23.25 -13.77
CA ILE A 681 3.00 24.60 -13.27
C ILE A 681 4.35 25.30 -13.13
N ASN A 682 4.54 26.41 -13.83
CA ASN A 682 5.74 27.24 -13.67
C ASN A 682 5.69 27.96 -12.32
N THR A 683 6.72 27.80 -11.51
CA THR A 683 6.80 28.30 -10.14
C THR A 683 7.87 29.39 -9.99
N PRO A 684 7.67 30.40 -9.12
CA PRO A 684 8.69 31.41 -8.88
C PRO A 684 9.83 30.84 -8.02
N PRO A 685 11.10 31.10 -8.39
CA PRO A 685 12.26 30.67 -7.63
C PRO A 685 12.28 31.29 -6.22
N PHE A 686 12.83 30.55 -5.27
CA PHE A 686 12.98 30.97 -3.89
C PHE A 686 14.31 31.70 -3.67
N GLU A 687 14.23 32.99 -3.36
CA GLU A 687 15.40 33.87 -3.16
C GLU A 687 15.89 33.91 -1.70
N ALA A 688 15.68 32.84 -0.93
CA ALA A 688 16.01 32.77 0.51
C ALA A 688 15.31 33.82 1.41
N ASN A 689 14.24 34.48 0.94
CA ASN A 689 13.50 35.49 1.68
C ASN A 689 12.63 34.88 2.81
N PRO A 690 12.80 35.27 4.10
CA PRO A 690 11.99 34.76 5.21
C PRO A 690 10.49 35.08 5.13
N ASN A 691 10.11 36.12 4.37
CA ASN A 691 8.72 36.57 4.21
C ASN A 691 8.02 35.96 2.97
N ASP A 692 8.62 34.98 2.29
CA ASP A 692 7.98 34.26 1.19
C ASP A 692 6.78 33.45 1.70
N ASP A 693 5.59 33.73 1.17
CA ASP A 693 4.33 33.09 1.54
C ASP A 693 3.74 32.20 0.42
N TRP A 694 4.49 32.02 -0.68
CA TRP A 694 3.97 31.46 -1.93
C TRP A 694 3.44 30.03 -1.74
N LEU A 695 4.17 29.18 -1.02
CA LEU A 695 3.74 27.81 -0.70
C LEU A 695 2.41 27.78 0.07
N ASN A 696 2.19 28.73 1.00
CA ASN A 696 0.94 28.79 1.76
C ASN A 696 -0.24 29.30 0.92
N ARG A 697 0.02 30.22 -0.04
CA ARG A 697 -0.99 30.68 -1.00
C ARG A 697 -1.26 29.70 -2.15
N ALA A 698 -0.37 28.74 -2.41
CA ALA A 698 -0.57 27.68 -3.40
C ALA A 698 -1.51 26.56 -2.91
N ILE A 699 -1.58 26.30 -1.60
CA ILE A 699 -2.42 25.23 -1.00
C ILE A 699 -3.90 25.30 -1.46
N PRO A 700 -4.60 26.45 -1.45
CA PRO A 700 -5.98 26.58 -1.94
C PRO A 700 -6.24 26.03 -3.34
N PHE A 701 -5.29 26.18 -4.26
CA PHE A 701 -5.42 25.67 -5.63
C PHE A 701 -5.43 24.14 -5.65
N PHE A 702 -4.51 23.50 -4.93
CA PHE A 702 -4.46 22.03 -4.84
C PHE A 702 -5.65 21.45 -4.08
N GLU A 703 -6.15 22.13 -3.04
CA GLU A 703 -7.41 21.75 -2.38
C GLU A 703 -8.60 21.77 -3.35
N TYR A 704 -8.72 22.83 -4.16
CA TYR A 704 -9.76 22.94 -5.17
C TYR A 704 -9.64 21.86 -6.26
N LEU A 705 -8.42 21.62 -6.76
CA LEU A 705 -8.15 20.61 -7.78
C LEU A 705 -8.49 19.20 -7.28
N PHE A 706 -8.17 18.88 -6.03
CA PHE A 706 -8.55 17.63 -5.38
C PHE A 706 -10.08 17.50 -5.23
N MET A 707 -10.78 18.57 -4.82
CA MET A 707 -12.25 18.57 -4.71
C MET A 707 -12.99 18.49 -6.04
N LEU A 708 -12.39 18.96 -7.13
CA LEU A 708 -12.99 18.96 -8.47
C LEU A 708 -12.93 17.58 -9.15
N GLU A 709 -11.99 16.73 -8.75
CA GLU A 709 -11.68 15.42 -9.33
C GLU A 709 -11.68 15.41 -10.89
N PRO A 710 -10.92 16.30 -11.57
CA PRO A 710 -10.88 16.32 -13.03
C PRO A 710 -10.33 15.00 -13.59
N LYS A 711 -10.91 14.56 -14.72
CA LYS A 711 -10.49 13.34 -15.44
C LYS A 711 -9.08 13.46 -16.02
N ASP A 712 -8.73 14.65 -16.49
CA ASP A 712 -7.40 15.02 -16.94
C ASP A 712 -7.04 16.38 -16.33
N VAL A 713 -5.97 16.41 -15.54
CA VAL A 713 -5.50 17.62 -14.86
C VAL A 713 -4.95 18.65 -15.85
N ARG A 714 -4.43 18.21 -17.00
CA ARG A 714 -3.80 19.07 -18.02
C ARG A 714 -4.77 20.08 -18.62
N GLU A 715 -6.06 19.76 -18.69
CA GLU A 715 -7.13 20.69 -19.10
C GLU A 715 -7.22 21.90 -18.16
N VAL A 716 -7.07 21.66 -16.85
CA VAL A 716 -7.07 22.72 -15.82
C VAL A 716 -5.75 23.50 -15.85
N LEU A 717 -4.61 22.81 -15.96
CA LEU A 717 -3.29 23.46 -15.98
C LEU A 717 -3.12 24.39 -17.18
N LYS A 718 -3.70 24.06 -18.34
CA LYS A 718 -3.68 24.87 -19.56
C LYS A 718 -4.18 26.31 -19.36
N VAL A 719 -5.11 26.55 -18.42
CA VAL A 719 -5.63 27.89 -18.09
C VAL A 719 -4.56 28.78 -17.44
N TYR A 720 -3.63 28.17 -16.71
CA TYR A 720 -2.58 28.82 -15.92
C TYR A 720 -1.19 28.79 -16.60
N GLN A 721 -1.05 28.15 -17.77
CA GLN A 721 0.20 28.15 -18.54
C GLN A 721 0.64 29.58 -18.88
N GLY A 722 1.89 29.90 -18.53
CA GLY A 722 2.46 31.24 -18.73
C GLY A 722 1.95 32.33 -17.78
N LYS A 723 1.11 32.00 -16.79
CA LYS A 723 0.57 32.95 -15.80
C LYS A 723 0.97 32.56 -14.37
N ASN A 724 0.87 33.51 -13.43
CA ASN A 724 1.06 33.22 -12.01
C ASN A 724 -0.18 32.55 -11.42
N MET A 725 -0.17 31.20 -11.38
CA MET A 725 -1.24 30.35 -10.84
C MET A 725 -1.86 30.89 -9.55
N VAL A 726 -1.02 31.28 -8.58
CA VAL A 726 -1.47 31.69 -7.24
C VAL A 726 -2.28 32.98 -7.30
N GLU A 727 -1.85 33.96 -8.10
CA GLU A 727 -2.57 35.22 -8.24
C GLU A 727 -3.87 35.06 -9.03
N GLU A 728 -3.87 34.26 -10.10
CA GLU A 728 -5.07 34.04 -10.92
C GLU A 728 -6.13 33.26 -10.15
N TYR A 729 -5.75 32.19 -9.45
CA TYR A 729 -6.65 31.46 -8.57
C TYR A 729 -7.20 32.35 -7.45
N SER A 730 -6.35 33.19 -6.84
CA SER A 730 -6.80 34.14 -5.80
C SER A 730 -7.79 35.18 -6.34
N LYS A 731 -7.61 35.68 -7.57
CA LYS A 731 -8.55 36.60 -8.22
C LYS A 731 -9.89 35.89 -8.45
N TRP A 732 -9.86 34.72 -9.07
CA TRP A 732 -11.05 33.89 -9.34
C TRP A 732 -11.84 33.53 -8.06
N GLU A 733 -11.18 33.14 -6.98
CA GLU A 733 -11.83 32.85 -5.70
C GLU A 733 -12.51 34.10 -5.11
N ASN A 734 -11.82 35.24 -5.13
CA ASN A 734 -12.38 36.51 -4.66
C ASN A 734 -13.57 36.97 -5.51
N ASP A 735 -13.51 36.81 -6.84
CA ASP A 735 -14.60 37.19 -7.75
C ASP A 735 -15.86 36.35 -7.52
N ILE A 736 -15.72 35.05 -7.24
CA ILE A 736 -16.84 34.16 -6.88
C ILE A 736 -17.43 34.50 -5.51
N VAL A 737 -16.58 34.70 -4.50
CA VAL A 737 -17.04 35.10 -3.15
C VAL A 737 -17.76 36.44 -3.21
N LYS A 738 -17.26 37.38 -4.03
CA LYS A 738 -17.89 38.68 -4.26
C LYS A 738 -19.23 38.55 -5.00
N SER A 739 -19.32 37.81 -6.11
CA SER A 739 -20.57 37.69 -6.86
C SER A 739 -21.69 37.04 -6.03
N LEU A 740 -21.37 36.00 -5.26
CA LEU A 740 -22.32 35.36 -4.34
C LEU A 740 -22.75 36.28 -3.18
N ARG A 741 -21.85 37.15 -2.72
CA ARG A 741 -22.16 38.18 -1.73
C ARG A 741 -23.07 39.26 -2.31
N ASP A 742 -22.74 39.81 -3.47
CA ASP A 742 -23.52 40.84 -4.16
C ASP A 742 -24.93 40.30 -4.47
N GLU A 743 -25.06 39.04 -4.91
CA GLU A 743 -26.35 38.34 -5.07
C GLU A 743 -27.15 38.21 -3.77
N TRP A 744 -26.49 37.91 -2.64
CA TRP A 744 -27.14 37.78 -1.34
C TRP A 744 -27.60 39.13 -0.81
N GLU A 745 -26.76 40.17 -0.92
CA GLU A 745 -27.11 41.54 -0.53
C GLU A 745 -28.33 42.03 -1.34
N ALA A 746 -28.35 41.82 -2.66
CA ALA A 746 -29.51 42.13 -3.51
C ALA A 746 -30.77 41.29 -3.17
N LYS A 747 -30.62 40.03 -2.73
CA LYS A 747 -31.75 39.21 -2.23
C LYS A 747 -32.28 39.73 -0.89
N GLN A 748 -31.42 40.23 -0.01
CA GLN A 748 -31.83 40.84 1.27
C GLN A 748 -32.50 42.19 1.08
N GLU A 749 -32.04 43.02 0.14
CA GLU A 749 -32.70 44.29 -0.20
C GLU A 749 -34.12 44.06 -0.74
N LYS A 750 -34.28 43.16 -1.72
CA LYS A 750 -35.61 42.75 -2.23
C LYS A 750 -36.50 42.16 -1.14
N LYS A 751 -35.91 41.43 -0.18
CA LYS A 751 -36.66 40.90 0.98
C LYS A 751 -37.14 42.03 1.90
N LYS A 752 -36.32 43.05 2.17
CA LYS A 752 -36.71 44.23 2.97
C LYS A 752 -37.77 45.09 2.27
N GLU A 753 -37.70 45.27 0.95
CA GLU A 753 -38.76 45.92 0.17
C GLU A 753 -40.08 45.12 0.19
N PHE A 754 -40.00 43.79 0.11
CA PHE A 754 -41.17 42.93 0.19
C PHE A 754 -41.80 42.92 1.59
N GLU A 755 -40.99 42.86 2.66
CA GLU A 755 -41.44 42.92 4.06
C GLU A 755 -42.02 44.29 4.45
N SER A 756 -41.59 45.39 3.81
CA SER A 756 -42.17 46.73 4.04
C SER A 756 -43.51 46.96 3.34
N THR A 757 -43.92 46.05 2.45
CA THR A 757 -45.20 46.09 1.74
C THR A 757 -46.28 45.35 2.54
N ILE A 758 -47.51 45.89 2.59
CA ILE A 758 -48.65 45.33 3.36
C ILE A 758 -48.89 43.83 3.08
N VAL A 759 -48.68 43.39 1.83
CA VAL A 759 -48.81 41.98 1.43
C VAL A 759 -47.75 41.07 2.09
N GLY A 760 -46.51 41.54 2.24
CA GLY A 760 -45.45 40.80 2.92
C GLY A 760 -45.71 40.63 4.41
N TYR A 761 -46.25 41.67 5.06
CA TYR A 761 -46.63 41.64 6.48
C TYR A 761 -47.79 40.67 6.77
N ILE A 762 -48.75 40.54 5.83
CA ILE A 762 -49.83 39.55 5.95
C ILE A 762 -49.31 38.13 5.70
N SER A 763 -48.39 37.95 4.75
CA SER A 763 -47.82 36.64 4.41
C SER A 763 -46.97 36.03 5.53
N SER A 764 -46.22 36.85 6.29
CA SER A 764 -45.40 36.36 7.41
C SER A 764 -46.23 35.91 8.62
N ILE A 765 -47.42 36.49 8.81
CA ILE A 765 -48.36 36.11 9.87
C ILE A 765 -49.11 34.82 9.50
N LEU A 766 -49.47 34.62 8.23
CA LEU A 766 -50.32 33.49 7.80
C LEU A 766 -49.58 32.14 7.68
N PHE A 767 -48.28 32.13 7.35
CA PHE A 767 -47.56 30.88 7.04
C PHE A 767 -46.69 30.32 8.18
N GLY A 768 -46.60 31.02 9.31
CA GLY A 768 -46.03 30.51 10.56
C GLY A 768 -44.50 30.43 10.60
N SER A 769 -43.92 30.94 11.68
CA SER A 769 -42.48 30.84 11.95
C SER A 769 -42.06 29.38 12.19
N GLY A 770 -41.56 28.71 11.15
CA GLY A 770 -41.08 27.34 11.20
C GLY A 770 -39.95 27.06 10.21
N VAL A 771 -38.89 26.43 10.72
CA VAL A 771 -37.69 25.94 9.99
C VAL A 771 -36.63 26.99 9.60
N GLY A 772 -35.39 26.72 10.05
CA GLY A 772 -34.18 27.18 9.35
C GLY A 772 -33.43 28.35 10.00
N GLY A 773 -32.67 28.07 11.05
CA GLY A 773 -31.63 28.99 11.50
C GLY A 773 -30.50 29.07 10.46
N SER A 774 -30.42 30.20 9.74
CA SER A 774 -29.19 30.65 9.07
C SER A 774 -28.80 31.98 9.69
N GLY A 775 -27.52 32.12 10.06
CA GLY A 775 -27.01 33.34 10.67
C GLY A 775 -27.12 34.55 9.75
N ASN A 776 -26.94 35.74 10.34
CA ASN A 776 -27.01 37.05 9.68
C ASN A 776 -25.74 37.34 8.83
N GLN A 777 -25.28 36.34 8.07
CA GLN A 777 -24.01 36.32 7.33
C GLN A 777 -24.25 35.86 5.88
N PRO A 778 -23.45 36.34 4.91
CA PRO A 778 -23.55 35.90 3.53
C PRO A 778 -23.18 34.41 3.38
N PRO A 779 -23.81 33.68 2.43
CA PRO A 779 -23.57 32.25 2.23
C PRO A 779 -22.15 32.01 1.70
N VAL A 780 -21.35 31.29 2.47
CA VAL A 780 -20.00 30.85 2.07
C VAL A 780 -20.11 29.77 0.98
N PRO A 781 -19.33 29.83 -0.12
CA PRO A 781 -19.33 28.80 -1.16
C PRO A 781 -19.06 27.39 -0.63
N GLN A 782 -19.72 26.37 -1.19
CA GLN A 782 -19.61 24.98 -0.72
C GLN A 782 -18.15 24.45 -0.74
N PHE A 783 -17.34 24.82 -1.74
CA PHE A 783 -15.93 24.40 -1.80
C PHE A 783 -15.09 25.01 -0.67
N ILE A 784 -15.44 26.21 -0.18
CA ILE A 784 -14.76 26.83 0.97
C ILE A 784 -15.15 26.11 2.27
N GLN A 785 -16.42 25.74 2.45
CA GLN A 785 -16.86 24.95 3.60
C GLN A 785 -16.21 23.55 3.62
N ASN A 786 -16.13 22.89 2.46
CA ASN A 786 -15.45 21.60 2.32
C ASN A 786 -13.95 21.71 2.63
N ARG A 787 -13.28 22.78 2.17
CA ARG A 787 -11.89 23.11 2.51
C ARG A 787 -11.66 23.24 4.02
N GLU A 788 -12.50 24.01 4.72
CA GLU A 788 -12.39 24.20 6.17
C GLU A 788 -12.56 22.88 6.93
N ASN A 789 -13.55 22.07 6.52
CA ASN A 789 -13.76 20.73 7.08
C ASN A 789 -12.55 19.79 6.85
N MET A 790 -11.95 19.82 5.65
CA MET A 790 -10.74 19.02 5.36
C MET A 790 -9.53 19.47 6.19
N ARG A 791 -9.30 20.77 6.32
CA ARG A 791 -8.23 21.32 7.18
C ARG A 791 -8.41 20.93 8.65
N ALA A 792 -9.61 21.10 9.21
CA ALA A 792 -9.90 20.73 10.59
C ALA A 792 -9.72 19.22 10.85
N ASN A 793 -10.18 18.38 9.92
CA ASN A 793 -9.97 16.94 9.98
C ASN A 793 -8.47 16.57 9.91
N PHE A 794 -7.72 17.19 8.99
CA PHE A 794 -6.28 16.98 8.89
C PHE A 794 -5.55 17.36 10.17
N GLU A 795 -5.79 18.55 10.74
CA GLU A 795 -5.13 19.02 11.97
C GLU A 795 -5.35 18.04 13.14
N ILE A 796 -6.56 17.47 13.27
CA ILE A 796 -6.88 16.47 14.29
C ILE A 796 -6.12 15.16 14.08
N GLN A 797 -6.01 14.66 12.83
CA GLN A 797 -5.29 13.40 12.56
C GLN A 797 -3.77 13.57 12.62
N HIS A 798 -3.26 14.65 12.03
CA HIS A 798 -1.84 14.98 11.98
C HIS A 798 -1.26 15.18 13.39
N LYS A 799 -1.99 15.86 14.29
CA LYS A 799 -1.60 15.99 15.69
C LYS A 799 -1.47 14.63 16.40
N LYS A 800 -2.47 13.74 16.23
CA LYS A 800 -2.42 12.38 16.81
C LYS A 800 -1.23 11.57 16.29
N MET A 801 -0.97 11.63 14.99
CA MET A 801 0.16 10.94 14.35
C MET A 801 1.50 11.43 14.90
N ILE A 802 1.69 12.75 15.01
CA ILE A 802 2.91 13.33 15.60
C ILE A 802 3.08 12.93 17.07
N ASP A 803 2.00 12.93 17.86
CA ASP A 803 2.06 12.54 19.27
C ASP A 803 2.45 11.05 19.44
N ILE A 804 1.94 10.16 18.57
CA ILE A 804 2.36 8.75 18.51
C ILE A 804 3.85 8.62 18.18
N ILE A 805 4.31 9.24 17.09
CA ILE A 805 5.72 9.17 16.64
C ILE A 805 6.68 9.70 17.72
N LYS A 806 6.29 10.77 18.43
CA LYS A 806 7.06 11.31 19.56
C LYS A 806 7.10 10.35 20.75
N GLU A 807 6.00 9.68 21.07
CA GLU A 807 6.00 8.67 22.13
C GLU A 807 6.86 7.45 21.79
N GLU A 808 6.82 6.98 20.53
CA GLU A 808 7.63 5.88 20.04
C GLU A 808 9.12 6.23 20.05
N ARG A 809 9.49 7.40 19.52
CA ARG A 809 10.87 7.91 19.59
C ARG A 809 11.35 8.06 21.03
N ARG A 810 10.53 8.57 21.95
CA ARG A 810 10.89 8.64 23.38
C ARG A 810 11.12 7.25 24.00
N LYS A 811 10.28 6.26 23.68
CA LYS A 811 10.46 4.88 24.16
C LYS A 811 11.76 4.29 23.62
N PHE A 812 12.03 4.47 22.32
CA PHE A 812 13.26 4.04 21.68
C PHE A 812 14.50 4.70 22.29
N ASP A 813 14.48 6.02 22.50
CA ASP A 813 15.58 6.75 23.15
C ASP A 813 15.81 6.29 24.61
N GLU A 814 14.73 6.00 25.35
CA GLU A 814 14.81 5.43 26.70
C GLU A 814 15.34 3.98 26.72
N GLU A 815 15.02 3.18 25.70
CA GLU A 815 15.55 1.81 25.53
C GLU A 815 17.02 1.83 25.12
N GLN A 816 17.42 2.69 24.18
CA GLN A 816 18.82 2.94 23.82
C GLN A 816 19.62 3.43 25.03
N GLN A 817 19.10 4.37 25.82
CA GLN A 817 19.78 4.82 27.04
C GLN A 817 19.88 3.71 28.11
N LYS A 818 18.92 2.80 28.22
CA LYS A 818 19.01 1.62 29.10
C LYS A 818 20.03 0.61 28.58
N ALA A 819 20.07 0.37 27.28
CA ALA A 819 21.06 -0.50 26.64
C ALA A 819 22.49 0.05 26.85
N ILE A 820 22.72 1.35 26.60
CA ILE A 820 24.01 2.03 26.82
C ILE A 820 24.43 2.02 28.30
N LYS A 821 23.49 2.09 29.24
CA LYS A 821 23.80 2.00 30.69
C LYS A 821 24.09 0.57 31.17
N ASN A 822 23.61 -0.43 30.45
CA ASN A 822 23.76 -1.84 30.81
C ASN A 822 24.88 -2.55 30.02
N SER A 823 25.41 -1.94 28.95
CA SER A 823 26.50 -2.50 28.15
C SER A 823 27.86 -2.25 28.78
N THR A 824 28.73 -3.26 28.71
CA THR A 824 30.10 -3.20 29.21
C THR A 824 31.01 -2.47 28.22
N VAL A 825 32.16 -1.95 28.67
CA VAL A 825 33.15 -1.27 27.81
C VAL A 825 33.58 -2.15 26.62
N TRP A 826 33.62 -3.47 26.81
CA TRP A 826 33.90 -4.44 25.74
C TRP A 826 32.78 -4.52 24.69
N ASP A 827 31.51 -4.49 25.10
CA ASP A 827 30.36 -4.52 24.19
C ASP A 827 30.28 -3.23 23.36
N MET A 828 30.60 -2.08 23.98
CA MET A 828 30.72 -0.80 23.28
C MET A 828 31.86 -0.81 22.25
N ALA A 829 33.02 -1.37 22.59
CA ALA A 829 34.13 -1.51 21.65
C ALA A 829 33.76 -2.42 20.47
N GLN A 830 33.03 -3.50 20.72
CA GLN A 830 32.58 -4.44 19.68
C GLN A 830 31.50 -3.81 18.77
N ALA A 831 30.65 -2.93 19.30
CA ALA A 831 29.69 -2.16 18.51
C ALA A 831 30.37 -1.14 17.57
N VAL A 832 31.41 -0.44 18.05
CA VAL A 832 32.19 0.51 17.22
C VAL A 832 32.93 -0.20 16.09
N VAL A 833 33.50 -1.39 16.34
CA VAL A 833 34.17 -2.20 15.31
C VAL A 833 33.21 -2.71 14.23
N ASN A 834 31.91 -2.87 14.55
CA ASN A 834 30.90 -3.35 13.61
C ASN A 834 30.17 -2.23 12.83
N GLN A 835 30.49 -0.95 13.04
CA GLN A 835 29.80 0.16 12.35
C GLN A 835 30.34 0.48 10.93
N ASP A 836 31.45 -0.13 10.50
CA ASP A 836 32.02 0.09 9.15
C ASP A 836 31.32 -0.69 8.01
N THR A 837 30.17 -1.33 8.28
CA THR A 837 29.31 -1.89 7.22
C THR A 837 27.95 -1.19 7.18
N PRO A 838 27.60 -0.46 6.09
CA PRO A 838 26.34 0.26 5.99
C PRO A 838 25.18 -0.71 5.69
N SER A 839 24.57 -1.27 6.75
CA SER A 839 23.28 -1.95 6.63
C SER A 839 22.18 -0.93 6.43
N LYS A 840 21.52 -0.96 5.27
CA LYS A 840 20.31 -0.17 5.01
C LYS A 840 19.20 -0.61 5.96
N ALA A 841 18.75 0.28 6.83
CA ALA A 841 17.45 0.20 7.51
C ALA A 841 16.47 1.12 6.76
N VAL A 842 15.21 0.68 6.68
CA VAL A 842 14.09 1.32 5.96
C VAL A 842 13.52 2.48 6.75
#